data_AF-C7GKD0-F1
#
_entry.id   AF-C7GKD0-F1
#
_cell.length_a   1.000
_cell.length_b   1.000
_cell.length_c   1.000
_cell.angle_alpha   90.00
_cell.angle_beta   90.00
_cell.angle_gamma   90.00
#
_symmetry.space_group_name_H-M   'P 1'
#
loop_
_entity.id
_entity.type
_entity.pdbx_description
1 polymer ?
#
loop_
_entity_poly.entity_id
_entity_poly.type
_entity_poly.pdbx_seq_one_letter_code
_entity_poly.pdbx_strand_id
1 'polypeptide(L)'
;MKANGLDNDPARTGMERTDIDSEHPEAQPLLNNNHRTLGAGSANGPAVNEGRDIESDGFIKDSLFQIRKGYRIFIHNSKWILNILILINTIWLVTTLISDFFFNINILFGFSNRYASFNDLTLIFISIIANSFNLWFNKLGLYSALDYSLNVTLCVLTLFNLALTYLIKYTRQRIGFVGTFTYLWTSFSFFIGAILDWYLLFYNNSINEPLEERRIDDANISTFNENHTNSTENRDRSQYGSGSPTPTHRSQLVQNKHTLTEWVSIGFRNTIKFLILIFFALFTLNTLLTTLDTYRLTHKLPITVQSPSYEAFHYVDAAKTYQLHITCYGDVFDQENNTDLSENKKQPIILFEHGGYDTGYLSATWIEELYHLDKIQRYCLYDRPGYGLSDSPPAPISIAMVAESLRYALIKDAKIKGPFTTVGYDLGGLFTRVFTAKNVDIVDSMMLVESWHEELLLKNYIQRLLPPGRGGGDDGDDGNGNDGDGRNHDKTWLPSEIERHNEFRLWWKGIWSSLGWRLQTSWLLAHHGSKERIYGRDMKYQGRFLRSKFLESVTSSILSYRDVTNNAESLQNVKTSIVSSKEMVKKSALWGDWQRDLTKISHKTQEWKIVEGGHEIYKYGLGKQQTQEVLLRLIGELGKLTED
;
A
#
# COMPACT_ATOMS: atom_id res chain seq x y z
N MET A 1 44.34 -23.42 40.37
CA MET A 1 44.72 -23.63 41.78
C MET A 1 44.31 -22.41 42.58
N LYS A 2 43.45 -22.64 43.59
CA LYS A 2 43.07 -21.82 44.76
C LYS A 2 42.44 -20.41 44.59
N ALA A 3 41.22 -20.38 45.12
CA ALA A 3 40.39 -19.25 45.51
C ALA A 3 40.73 -18.70 46.92
N ASN A 4 39.94 -17.70 47.32
CA ASN A 4 39.66 -17.15 48.68
C ASN A 4 40.23 -15.74 48.87
N GLY A 5 39.54 -14.73 49.42
CA GLY A 5 38.28 -14.71 50.17
C GLY A 5 38.46 -13.98 51.51
N LEU A 6 37.77 -12.84 51.65
CA LEU A 6 37.18 -12.22 52.86
C LEU A 6 38.03 -11.51 53.96
N ASP A 7 37.56 -10.29 54.27
CA ASP A 7 37.35 -9.59 55.55
C ASP A 7 38.50 -9.27 56.54
N ASN A 8 38.78 -7.97 56.75
CA ASN A 8 38.29 -7.17 57.91
C ASN A 8 39.06 -5.83 58.08
N ASP A 9 38.30 -4.78 58.37
CA ASP A 9 38.68 -3.39 58.71
C ASP A 9 39.38 -3.29 60.12
N PRO A 10 40.08 -2.18 60.52
CA PRO A 10 39.39 -0.91 60.81
C PRO A 10 40.16 0.42 60.60
N ALA A 11 39.38 1.45 60.23
CA ALA A 11 39.30 2.83 60.77
C ALA A 11 40.53 3.78 60.84
N ARG A 12 40.50 4.88 60.04
CA ARG A 12 40.47 6.28 60.55
C ARG A 12 40.25 7.37 59.46
N THR A 13 39.15 8.09 59.61
CA THR A 13 38.91 9.56 59.43
C THR A 13 39.29 10.31 58.14
N GLY A 14 38.26 10.92 57.52
CA GLY A 14 38.33 12.04 56.57
C GLY A 14 37.08 12.08 55.66
N MET A 15 35.94 12.58 56.14
CA MET A 15 35.40 13.91 55.81
C MET A 15 34.96 14.08 54.34
N GLU A 16 33.70 13.74 54.03
CA GLU A 16 32.84 14.56 53.15
C GLU A 16 31.36 14.12 53.25
N ARG A 17 30.47 15.11 53.23
CA ARG A 17 29.02 15.02 53.43
C ARG A 17 28.31 14.48 52.19
N THR A 18 27.42 13.51 52.40
CA THR A 18 26.35 13.11 51.50
C THR A 18 25.12 14.00 51.71
N ASP A 19 24.58 14.57 50.64
CA ASP A 19 23.17 14.99 50.60
C ASP A 19 22.41 14.13 49.58
N ILE A 20 21.30 13.60 50.09
CA ILE A 20 20.25 12.83 49.43
C ILE A 20 19.32 13.86 48.79
N ASP A 21 18.93 13.69 47.53
CA ASP A 21 17.72 14.36 47.03
C ASP A 21 16.90 13.45 46.11
N SER A 22 15.67 13.27 46.57
CA SER A 22 14.55 12.55 45.99
C SER A 22 13.82 13.38 44.93
N GLU A 23 13.21 12.66 43.98
CA GLU A 23 12.38 13.13 42.87
C GLU A 23 11.25 14.11 43.26
N HIS A 24 11.12 15.22 42.51
CA HIS A 24 9.85 15.90 42.21
C HIS A 24 9.97 16.82 40.96
N PRO A 25 8.88 17.25 40.31
CA PRO A 25 8.73 17.23 38.86
C PRO A 25 9.13 18.54 38.16
N GLU A 26 9.57 18.39 36.91
CA GLU A 26 10.01 19.43 35.98
C GLU A 26 9.03 20.61 35.86
N ALA A 27 9.45 21.78 36.35
CA ALA A 27 8.84 23.06 36.05
C ALA A 27 9.39 23.60 34.71
N GLN A 28 8.51 23.86 33.75
CA GLN A 28 8.80 24.63 32.52
C GLN A 28 8.86 26.14 32.82
N PRO A 29 9.62 26.92 32.04
CA PRO A 29 10.29 28.11 32.53
C PRO A 29 9.34 29.31 32.67
N LEU A 30 9.37 29.91 33.86
CA LEU A 30 8.76 31.19 34.15
C LEU A 30 9.63 32.31 33.55
N LEU A 31 8.94 33.24 32.87
CA LEU A 31 9.50 34.46 32.31
C LEU A 31 10.20 35.32 33.37
N ASN A 32 11.35 35.83 32.94
CA ASN A 32 12.31 36.68 33.64
C ASN A 32 11.66 37.93 34.29
N ASN A 33 11.55 37.95 35.62
CA ASN A 33 11.25 39.16 36.39
C ASN A 33 12.55 39.92 36.68
N ASN A 34 12.87 40.91 35.85
CA ASN A 34 13.90 41.89 36.19
C ASN A 34 13.34 42.85 37.24
N HIS A 35 13.83 42.72 38.47
CA HIS A 35 13.77 43.77 39.49
C HIS A 35 14.32 45.10 38.92
N ARG A 36 13.51 46.16 38.95
CA ARG A 36 14.00 47.55 38.85
C ARG A 36 13.90 48.21 40.22
N THR A 37 15.09 48.41 40.78
CA THR A 37 15.53 49.47 41.70
C THR A 37 14.52 50.58 42.01
N LEU A 38 14.25 50.71 43.32
CA LEU A 38 13.69 51.90 43.97
C LEU A 38 14.55 53.14 43.68
N GLY A 39 13.96 54.14 43.03
CA GLY A 39 14.48 55.50 42.94
C GLY A 39 13.48 56.45 43.57
N ALA A 40 13.85 57.06 44.69
CA ALA A 40 13.12 58.13 45.34
C ALA A 40 13.13 59.40 44.48
N GLY A 41 11.98 60.09 44.37
CA GLY A 41 11.92 61.37 43.68
C GLY A 41 10.52 61.99 43.59
N SER A 42 10.22 62.86 44.56
CA SER A 42 9.32 64.03 44.52
C SER A 42 7.80 63.86 44.43
N ALA A 43 7.14 64.42 45.44
CA ALA A 43 5.71 64.65 45.56
C ALA A 43 5.19 65.79 44.65
N ASN A 44 3.86 65.75 44.43
CA ASN A 44 2.92 66.74 43.88
C ASN A 44 2.44 66.55 42.43
N GLY A 45 1.26 65.93 42.30
CA GLY A 45 0.39 65.90 41.11
C GLY A 45 -1.01 65.39 41.50
N PRO A 46 -2.10 65.86 40.87
CA PRO A 46 -3.45 65.80 41.44
C PRO A 46 -4.04 64.39 41.39
N ALA A 47 -4.93 64.09 42.35
CA ALA A 47 -5.63 62.82 42.50
C ALA A 47 -6.34 62.40 41.19
N VAL A 48 -5.83 61.33 40.58
CA VAL A 48 -6.49 60.62 39.49
C VAL A 48 -7.46 59.61 40.10
N ASN A 49 -8.62 59.49 39.49
CA ASN A 49 -9.75 58.68 39.92
C ASN A 49 -9.42 57.17 39.81
N GLU A 50 -8.71 56.60 40.79
CA GLU A 50 -8.26 55.20 40.81
C GLU A 50 -9.39 54.15 40.96
N GLY A 51 -10.63 54.57 41.18
CA GLY A 51 -11.74 53.66 41.50
C GLY A 51 -12.27 52.79 40.34
N ARG A 52 -12.11 53.21 39.07
CA ARG A 52 -12.63 52.46 37.91
C ARG A 52 -11.61 51.53 37.25
N ASP A 53 -10.31 51.80 37.41
CA ASP A 53 -9.27 51.03 36.74
C ASP A 53 -8.95 49.73 37.51
N ILE A 54 -9.11 49.72 38.84
CA ILE A 54 -8.81 48.55 39.69
C ILE A 54 -9.80 47.40 39.48
N GLU A 55 -11.09 47.71 39.30
CA GLU A 55 -12.15 46.71 39.12
C GLU A 55 -12.09 46.08 37.71
N SER A 56 -11.83 46.91 36.68
CA SER A 56 -11.49 46.49 35.31
C SER A 56 -10.27 45.57 35.29
N ASP A 57 -9.18 45.94 35.97
CA ASP A 57 -7.95 45.17 35.98
C ASP A 57 -8.08 43.82 36.72
N GLY A 58 -8.92 43.76 37.76
CA GLY A 58 -9.27 42.52 38.46
C GLY A 58 -10.03 41.54 37.56
N PHE A 59 -11.07 42.04 36.89
CA PHE A 59 -11.91 41.24 35.98
C PHE A 59 -11.12 40.71 34.76
N ILE A 60 -10.23 41.52 34.18
CA ILE A 60 -9.35 41.09 33.08
C ILE A 60 -8.38 39.99 33.53
N LYS A 61 -7.84 40.09 34.75
CA LYS A 61 -6.97 39.04 35.32
C LYS A 61 -7.73 37.74 35.55
N ASP A 62 -8.96 37.81 36.03
CA ASP A 62 -9.80 36.63 36.28
C ASP A 62 -10.21 35.94 34.98
N SER A 63 -10.62 36.68 33.95
CA SER A 63 -10.95 36.11 32.64
C SER A 63 -9.75 35.42 31.97
N LEU A 64 -8.56 36.05 31.98
CA LEU A 64 -7.33 35.46 31.47
C LEU A 64 -6.88 34.23 32.27
N PHE A 65 -7.10 34.22 33.60
CA PHE A 65 -6.84 33.07 34.45
C PHE A 65 -7.72 31.88 34.07
N GLN A 66 -9.02 32.10 33.84
CA GLN A 66 -9.94 31.03 33.41
C GLN A 66 -9.55 30.46 32.04
N ILE A 67 -9.18 31.30 31.07
CA ILE A 67 -8.70 30.86 29.75
C ILE A 67 -7.44 30.00 29.87
N ARG A 68 -6.46 30.42 30.67
CA ARG A 68 -5.22 29.66 30.92
C ARG A 68 -5.48 28.33 31.65
N LYS A 69 -6.41 28.32 32.60
CA LYS A 69 -6.85 27.08 33.28
C LYS A 69 -7.50 26.11 32.29
N GLY A 70 -8.40 26.61 31.44
CA GLY A 70 -9.02 25.83 30.36
C GLY A 70 -8.00 25.22 29.41
N TYR A 71 -7.01 26.02 28.97
CA TYR A 71 -5.92 25.55 28.12
C TYR A 71 -5.11 24.40 28.77
N ARG A 72 -4.77 24.49 30.06
CA ARG A 72 -4.03 23.41 30.76
C ARG A 72 -4.82 22.09 30.79
N ILE A 73 -6.12 22.17 31.06
CA ILE A 73 -7.01 21.00 31.05
C ILE A 73 -7.09 20.42 29.64
N PHE A 74 -7.26 21.28 28.63
CA PHE A 74 -7.27 20.87 27.23
C PHE A 74 -5.98 20.15 26.81
N ILE A 75 -4.81 20.68 27.15
CA ILE A 75 -3.52 20.03 26.84
C ILE A 75 -3.39 18.66 27.53
N HIS A 76 -3.84 18.55 28.77
CA HIS A 76 -3.83 17.27 29.48
C HIS A 76 -4.73 16.24 28.78
N ASN A 77 -5.97 16.62 28.46
CA ASN A 77 -6.94 15.74 27.83
C ASN A 77 -6.55 15.37 26.40
N SER A 78 -6.05 16.31 25.62
CA SER A 78 -5.61 16.09 24.23
C SER A 78 -4.42 15.13 24.15
N LYS A 79 -3.47 15.19 25.10
CA LYS A 79 -2.39 14.19 25.20
C LYS A 79 -2.93 12.78 25.44
N TRP A 80 -3.90 12.63 26.35
CA TRP A 80 -4.56 11.34 26.59
C TRP A 80 -5.26 10.81 25.34
N ILE A 81 -6.05 11.65 24.67
CA ILE A 81 -6.77 11.29 23.44
C ILE A 81 -5.79 10.84 22.35
N LEU A 82 -4.73 11.61 22.10
CA LEU A 82 -3.73 11.31 21.07
C LEU A 82 -2.96 10.02 21.37
N ASN A 83 -2.58 9.78 22.63
CA ASN A 83 -1.93 8.54 23.03
C ASN A 83 -2.84 7.31 22.82
N ILE A 84 -4.13 7.42 23.17
CA ILE A 84 -5.12 6.36 22.94
C ILE A 84 -5.28 6.10 21.43
N LEU A 85 -5.38 7.15 20.61
CA LEU A 85 -5.48 7.01 19.16
C LEU A 85 -4.25 6.34 18.55
N ILE A 86 -3.05 6.72 18.97
CA ILE A 86 -1.80 6.09 18.51
C ILE A 86 -1.76 4.62 18.93
N LEU A 87 -2.19 4.28 20.15
CA LEU A 87 -2.26 2.90 20.62
C LEU A 87 -3.22 2.07 19.77
N ILE A 88 -4.45 2.55 19.55
CA ILE A 88 -5.45 1.88 18.72
C ILE A 88 -4.93 1.70 17.29
N ASN A 89 -4.34 2.76 16.70
CA ASN A 89 -3.76 2.68 15.36
C ASN A 89 -2.61 1.66 15.29
N THR A 90 -1.79 1.55 16.33
CA THR A 90 -0.68 0.59 16.38
C THR A 90 -1.19 -0.84 16.46
N ILE A 91 -2.21 -1.10 17.29
CA ILE A 91 -2.89 -2.41 17.34
C ILE A 91 -3.52 -2.73 15.99
N TRP A 92 -4.20 -1.76 15.38
CA TRP A 92 -4.82 -1.92 14.07
C TRP A 92 -3.78 -2.21 12.98
N LEU A 93 -2.64 -1.49 12.97
CA LEU A 93 -1.53 -1.73 12.04
C LEU A 93 -1.00 -3.18 12.13
N VAL A 94 -0.75 -3.66 13.35
CA VAL A 94 -0.26 -5.03 13.58
C VAL A 94 -1.32 -6.05 13.15
N THR A 95 -2.58 -5.80 13.46
CA THR A 95 -3.69 -6.69 13.10
C THR A 95 -3.86 -6.79 11.59
N THR A 96 -3.87 -5.65 10.88
CA THR A 96 -3.95 -5.61 9.42
C THR A 96 -2.72 -6.26 8.77
N LEU A 97 -1.52 -6.00 9.30
CA LEU A 97 -0.28 -6.65 8.82
C LEU A 97 -0.37 -8.18 8.92
N ILE A 98 -0.72 -8.70 10.09
CA ILE A 98 -0.83 -10.14 10.33
C ILE A 98 -1.93 -10.73 9.44
N SER A 99 -3.09 -10.07 9.39
CA SER A 99 -4.26 -10.58 8.68
C SER A 99 -4.10 -10.61 7.16
N ASP A 100 -3.53 -9.56 6.59
CA ASP A 100 -3.46 -9.42 5.13
C ASP A 100 -2.20 -10.05 4.54
N PHE A 101 -1.14 -10.26 5.32
CA PHE A 101 0.15 -10.76 4.81
C PHE A 101 0.58 -12.14 5.34
N PHE A 102 0.01 -12.64 6.44
CA PHE A 102 0.48 -13.89 7.05
C PHE A 102 -0.65 -14.90 7.31
N PHE A 103 -1.79 -14.46 7.84
CA PHE A 103 -2.88 -15.34 8.24
C PHE A 103 -4.21 -14.74 7.83
N ASN A 104 -5.05 -15.46 7.08
CA ASN A 104 -6.38 -14.96 6.76
C ASN A 104 -7.35 -15.02 7.96
N ILE A 105 -7.12 -14.19 8.97
CA ILE A 105 -7.94 -14.07 10.19
C ILE A 105 -9.31 -13.47 9.85
N ASN A 106 -9.41 -12.68 8.78
CA ASN A 106 -10.66 -12.04 8.36
C ASN A 106 -11.79 -13.05 8.08
N ILE A 107 -11.48 -14.25 7.57
CA ILE A 107 -12.46 -15.34 7.40
C ILE A 107 -13.07 -15.76 8.73
N LEU A 108 -12.29 -15.74 9.82
CA LEU A 108 -12.75 -16.15 11.16
C LEU A 108 -13.85 -15.23 11.68
N PHE A 109 -13.93 -13.99 11.15
CA PHE A 109 -14.96 -13.01 11.43
C PHE A 109 -16.00 -12.87 10.30
N GLY A 110 -15.95 -13.73 9.28
CA GLY A 110 -16.90 -13.74 8.17
C GLY A 110 -16.71 -12.61 7.14
N PHE A 111 -15.56 -11.93 7.15
CA PHE A 111 -15.25 -10.84 6.23
C PHE A 111 -14.17 -11.26 5.23
N SER A 112 -14.40 -11.11 3.92
CA SER A 112 -13.33 -11.30 2.91
C SER A 112 -12.89 -9.96 2.34
N ASN A 113 -11.60 -9.63 2.50
CA ASN A 113 -10.97 -8.49 1.81
C ASN A 113 -10.35 -9.00 0.50
N ARG A 114 -11.14 -8.93 -0.59
CA ARG A 114 -10.73 -9.43 -1.91
C ARG A 114 -9.97 -8.38 -2.73
N TYR A 115 -9.84 -7.17 -2.19
CA TYR A 115 -9.11 -6.04 -2.78
C TYR A 115 -7.87 -5.63 -1.97
N ALA A 116 -7.37 -6.54 -1.12
CA ALA A 116 -6.25 -6.28 -0.22
C ALA A 116 -4.99 -5.81 -0.98
N SER A 117 -4.35 -4.77 -0.46
CA SER A 117 -3.11 -4.19 -1.00
C SER A 117 -2.33 -3.50 0.12
N PHE A 118 -1.19 -2.88 -0.21
CA PHE A 118 -0.44 -2.06 0.76
C PHE A 118 -1.17 -0.79 1.21
N ASN A 119 -2.26 -0.39 0.55
CA ASN A 119 -2.94 0.88 0.84
C ASN A 119 -3.46 0.97 2.28
N ASP A 120 -4.07 -0.10 2.79
CA ASP A 120 -4.63 -0.11 4.15
C ASP A 120 -3.52 0.10 5.19
N LEU A 121 -2.41 -0.63 5.05
CA LEU A 121 -1.23 -0.48 5.91
C LEU A 121 -0.62 0.93 5.83
N THR A 122 -0.49 1.48 4.62
CA THR A 122 0.06 2.82 4.41
C THR A 122 -0.82 3.91 5.04
N LEU A 123 -2.14 3.82 4.94
CA LEU A 123 -3.06 4.77 5.56
C LEU A 123 -2.96 4.76 7.08
N ILE A 124 -2.92 3.58 7.70
CA ILE A 124 -2.78 3.43 9.15
C ILE A 124 -1.43 3.99 9.60
N PHE A 125 -0.36 3.67 8.89
CA PHE A 125 0.98 4.16 9.20
C PHE A 125 1.06 5.70 9.15
N ILE A 126 0.48 6.32 8.13
CA ILE A 126 0.45 7.79 8.02
C ILE A 126 -0.43 8.41 9.10
N SER A 127 -1.54 7.76 9.47
CA SER A 127 -2.37 8.19 10.61
C SER A 127 -1.56 8.20 11.92
N ILE A 128 -0.74 7.17 12.18
CA ILE A 128 0.17 7.13 13.34
C ILE A 128 1.16 8.29 13.30
N ILE A 129 1.80 8.53 12.15
CA ILE A 129 2.74 9.64 11.99
C ILE A 129 2.04 10.98 12.26
N ALA A 130 0.90 11.24 11.62
CA ALA A 130 0.17 12.49 11.80
C ALA A 130 -0.23 12.73 13.25
N ASN A 131 -0.76 11.72 13.95
CA ASN A 131 -1.13 11.83 15.37
C ASN A 131 0.08 12.01 16.28
N SER A 132 1.22 11.37 15.97
CA SER A 132 2.47 11.54 16.73
C SER A 132 2.99 12.98 16.63
N PHE A 133 2.90 13.57 15.44
CA PHE A 133 3.24 14.98 15.24
C PHE A 133 2.22 15.91 15.93
N ASN A 134 0.92 15.62 15.87
CA ASN A 134 -0.06 16.38 16.64
C ASN A 134 0.26 16.31 18.14
N LEU A 135 0.73 15.18 18.67
CA LEU A 135 1.13 15.02 20.08
C LEU A 135 2.39 15.81 20.45
N TRP A 136 3.46 15.69 19.66
CA TRP A 136 4.75 16.33 19.95
C TRP A 136 4.69 17.85 19.90
N PHE A 137 3.89 18.40 18.99
CA PHE A 137 3.79 19.85 18.77
C PHE A 137 2.51 20.47 19.37
N ASN A 138 1.82 19.75 20.27
CA ASN A 138 0.61 20.22 20.96
C ASN A 138 0.91 21.28 22.03
N LYS A 139 1.34 22.47 21.60
CA LYS A 139 1.68 23.60 22.48
C LYS A 139 1.30 24.92 21.81
N LEU A 140 0.84 25.89 22.60
CA LEU A 140 0.38 27.19 22.10
C LEU A 140 1.49 27.97 21.39
N GLY A 141 2.72 27.92 21.92
CA GLY A 141 3.90 28.59 21.33
C GLY A 141 4.38 28.01 20.00
N LEU A 142 3.86 26.84 19.61
CA LEU A 142 4.15 26.19 18.33
C LEU A 142 2.95 26.23 17.40
N TYR A 143 1.86 26.92 17.73
CA TYR A 143 0.64 26.92 16.95
C TYR A 143 0.85 27.40 15.49
N SER A 144 0.19 26.74 14.53
CA SER A 144 0.06 27.24 13.16
C SER A 144 -1.37 27.09 12.66
N ALA A 145 -1.93 28.16 12.09
CA ALA A 145 -3.28 28.13 11.51
C ALA A 145 -3.41 27.13 10.33
N LEU A 146 -2.29 26.73 9.73
CA LEU A 146 -2.27 25.72 8.68
C LEU A 146 -2.62 24.32 9.21
N ASP A 147 -2.36 24.04 10.49
CA ASP A 147 -2.55 22.71 11.08
C ASP A 147 -4.01 22.25 11.01
N TYR A 148 -4.93 23.14 11.38
CA TYR A 148 -6.37 22.93 11.27
C TYR A 148 -6.78 22.63 9.82
N SER A 149 -6.41 23.50 8.88
CA SER A 149 -6.76 23.35 7.47
C SER A 149 -6.19 22.06 6.86
N LEU A 150 -4.98 21.67 7.25
CA LEU A 150 -4.34 20.43 6.79
C LEU A 150 -5.08 19.19 7.29
N ASN A 151 -5.40 19.11 8.59
CA ASN A 151 -6.14 17.96 9.12
C ASN A 151 -7.57 17.85 8.52
N VAL A 152 -8.25 18.97 8.30
CA VAL A 152 -9.53 18.99 7.57
C VAL A 152 -9.36 18.47 6.13
N THR A 153 -8.33 18.93 5.43
CA THR A 153 -8.05 18.50 4.05
C THR A 153 -7.73 17.00 3.98
N LEU A 154 -6.92 16.48 4.90
CA LEU A 154 -6.59 15.06 4.99
C LEU A 154 -7.84 14.21 5.28
N CYS A 155 -8.71 14.66 6.18
CA CYS A 155 -9.99 14.01 6.45
C CYS A 155 -10.85 13.91 5.17
N VAL A 156 -11.05 15.04 4.48
CA VAL A 156 -11.85 15.10 3.25
C VAL A 156 -11.25 14.25 2.13
N LEU A 157 -9.94 14.32 1.91
CA LEU A 157 -9.27 13.51 0.88
C LEU A 157 -9.37 12.00 1.18
N THR A 158 -9.31 11.60 2.45
CA THR A 158 -9.47 10.19 2.84
C THR A 158 -10.88 9.69 2.52
N LEU A 159 -11.92 10.47 2.86
CA LEU A 159 -13.31 10.13 2.51
C LEU A 159 -13.55 10.15 1.00
N PHE A 160 -12.92 11.08 0.29
CA PHE A 160 -13.01 11.14 -1.16
C PHE A 160 -12.41 9.89 -1.82
N ASN A 161 -11.26 9.39 -1.33
CA ASN A 161 -10.69 8.13 -1.81
C ASN A 161 -11.59 6.92 -1.53
N LEU A 162 -12.24 6.90 -0.37
CA LEU A 162 -13.26 5.88 -0.08
C LEU A 162 -14.43 5.97 -1.06
N ALA A 163 -14.93 7.17 -1.33
CA ALA A 163 -16.01 7.40 -2.29
C ALA A 163 -15.62 6.96 -3.72
N LEU A 164 -14.41 7.27 -4.17
CA LEU A 164 -13.85 6.79 -5.44
C LEU A 164 -13.83 5.25 -5.51
N THR A 165 -13.48 4.60 -4.40
CA THR A 165 -13.44 3.14 -4.32
C THR A 165 -14.85 2.53 -4.34
N TYR A 166 -15.86 3.22 -3.81
CA TYR A 166 -17.26 2.76 -3.84
C TYR A 166 -18.01 3.07 -5.15
N LEU A 167 -17.45 3.94 -5.99
CA LEU A 167 -18.05 4.38 -7.25
C LEU A 167 -18.21 3.23 -8.25
N ILE A 168 -17.21 2.34 -8.33
CA ILE A 168 -17.19 1.22 -9.27
C ILE A 168 -17.77 -0.03 -8.61
N LYS A 169 -18.68 -0.72 -9.30
CA LYS A 169 -19.25 -2.00 -8.83
C LYS A 169 -18.15 -3.03 -8.52
N TYR A 170 -17.13 -3.11 -9.36
CA TYR A 170 -15.99 -4.02 -9.20
C TYR A 170 -15.30 -3.86 -7.85
N THR A 171 -14.89 -2.65 -7.47
CA THR A 171 -14.17 -2.38 -6.22
C THR A 171 -15.11 -2.42 -5.01
N ARG A 172 -16.33 -1.89 -5.12
CA ARG A 172 -17.34 -1.90 -4.06
C ARG A 172 -17.67 -3.31 -3.55
N GLN A 173 -17.67 -4.31 -4.44
CA GLN A 173 -17.94 -5.70 -4.08
C GLN A 173 -16.73 -6.41 -3.44
N ARG A 174 -15.54 -5.81 -3.44
CA ARG A 174 -14.26 -6.46 -3.07
C ARG A 174 -13.52 -5.81 -1.89
N ILE A 175 -13.72 -4.51 -1.62
CA ILE A 175 -13.02 -3.76 -0.55
C ILE A 175 -13.22 -4.37 0.86
N GLY A 176 -14.33 -5.11 1.07
CA GLY A 176 -14.63 -5.76 2.34
C GLY A 176 -14.85 -4.78 3.49
N PHE A 177 -15.10 -5.31 4.69
CA PHE A 177 -15.30 -4.50 5.89
C PHE A 177 -14.01 -3.82 6.37
N VAL A 178 -12.90 -4.56 6.39
CA VAL A 178 -11.60 -4.09 6.91
C VAL A 178 -11.09 -2.87 6.13
N GLY A 179 -11.14 -2.92 4.80
CA GLY A 179 -10.74 -1.79 3.96
C GLY A 179 -11.61 -0.56 4.27
N THR A 180 -12.94 -0.70 4.21
CA THR A 180 -13.86 0.41 4.50
C THR A 180 -13.67 1.00 5.89
N PHE A 181 -13.54 0.14 6.92
CA PHE A 181 -13.27 0.59 8.28
C PHE A 181 -11.95 1.35 8.38
N THR A 182 -10.89 0.90 7.68
CA THR A 182 -9.59 1.58 7.69
C THR A 182 -9.67 3.01 7.16
N TYR A 183 -10.39 3.24 6.06
CA TYR A 183 -10.60 4.60 5.53
C TYR A 183 -11.42 5.46 6.49
N LEU A 184 -12.52 4.94 7.03
CA LEU A 184 -13.38 5.66 7.97
C LEU A 184 -12.64 6.00 9.27
N TRP A 185 -11.89 5.05 9.81
CA TRP A 185 -11.09 5.22 11.02
C TRP A 185 -9.95 6.23 10.81
N THR A 186 -9.25 6.14 9.69
CA THR A 186 -8.19 7.11 9.32
C THR A 186 -8.77 8.52 9.17
N SER A 187 -9.93 8.65 8.52
CA SER A 187 -10.66 9.92 8.42
C SER A 187 -11.08 10.45 9.79
N PHE A 188 -11.63 9.60 10.65
CA PHE A 188 -12.00 9.96 12.02
C PHE A 188 -10.78 10.44 12.83
N SER A 189 -9.64 9.77 12.68
CA SER A 189 -8.39 10.18 13.33
C SER A 189 -7.95 11.59 12.89
N PHE A 190 -8.01 11.90 11.59
CA PHE A 190 -7.70 13.26 11.10
C PHE A 190 -8.73 14.28 11.57
N PHE A 191 -10.01 13.90 11.67
CA PHE A 191 -11.06 14.75 12.20
C PHE A 191 -10.83 15.12 13.68
N ILE A 192 -10.42 14.16 14.51
CA ILE A 192 -10.02 14.46 15.90
C ILE A 192 -8.82 15.41 15.91
N GLY A 193 -7.81 15.20 15.05
CA GLY A 193 -6.71 16.13 14.88
C GLY A 193 -7.16 17.56 14.55
N ALA A 194 -8.11 17.71 13.62
CA ALA A 194 -8.69 19.00 13.25
C ALA A 194 -9.42 19.67 14.43
N ILE A 195 -10.19 18.91 15.22
CA ILE A 195 -10.85 19.43 16.43
C ILE A 195 -9.80 19.95 17.42
N LEU A 196 -8.74 19.19 17.67
CA LEU A 196 -7.68 19.60 18.60
C LEU A 196 -6.98 20.87 18.12
N ASP A 197 -6.67 20.98 16.84
CA ASP A 197 -6.07 22.18 16.25
C ASP A 197 -7.02 23.39 16.28
N TRP A 198 -8.33 23.16 16.12
CA TRP A 198 -9.34 24.20 16.25
C TRP A 198 -9.42 24.76 17.69
N TYR A 199 -9.35 23.89 18.70
CA TYR A 199 -9.26 24.34 20.09
C TYR A 199 -7.96 25.11 20.36
N LEU A 200 -6.83 24.70 19.78
CA LEU A 200 -5.59 25.47 19.87
C LEU A 200 -5.70 26.86 19.21
N LEU A 201 -6.36 26.95 18.06
CA LEU A 201 -6.68 28.21 17.38
C LEU A 201 -7.52 29.11 18.27
N PHE A 202 -8.57 28.55 18.88
CA PHE A 202 -9.44 29.26 19.81
C PHE A 202 -8.64 29.83 20.99
N TYR A 203 -7.89 29.00 21.71
CA TYR A 203 -7.09 29.46 22.86
C TYR A 203 -6.02 30.49 22.46
N ASN A 204 -5.41 30.35 21.28
CA ASN A 204 -4.42 31.33 20.80
C ASN A 204 -5.06 32.69 20.52
N ASN A 205 -6.23 32.71 19.87
CA ASN A 205 -6.96 33.96 19.61
C ASN A 205 -7.44 34.60 20.91
N SER A 206 -8.02 33.81 21.82
CA SER A 206 -8.50 34.29 23.13
C SER A 206 -7.39 34.77 24.07
N ILE A 207 -6.11 34.42 23.85
CA ILE A 207 -5.00 34.93 24.67
C ILE A 207 -4.42 36.23 24.08
N ASN A 208 -4.46 36.38 22.75
CA ASN A 208 -3.82 37.48 22.03
C ASN A 208 -4.78 38.62 21.64
N GLU A 209 -6.05 38.51 21.98
CA GLU A 209 -7.07 39.54 21.74
C GLU A 209 -6.72 40.86 22.42
N PRO A 210 -6.82 42.00 21.70
CA PRO A 210 -6.45 43.31 22.25
C PRO A 210 -7.36 43.70 23.44
N LEU A 211 -6.74 44.21 24.50
CA LEU A 211 -7.39 44.59 25.77
C LEU A 211 -8.55 45.59 25.61
N GLU A 212 -8.56 46.35 24.51
CA GLU A 212 -9.55 47.38 24.21
C GLU A 212 -10.87 46.80 23.67
N GLU A 213 -10.81 45.66 22.99
CA GLU A 213 -11.96 44.96 22.41
C GLU A 213 -12.70 44.13 23.48
N ARG A 214 -11.94 43.50 24.39
CA ARG A 214 -12.49 42.77 25.55
C ARG A 214 -13.29 43.66 26.50
N ARG A 215 -12.89 44.93 26.62
CA ARG A 215 -13.60 45.93 27.45
C ARG A 215 -14.98 46.29 26.88
N ILE A 216 -15.18 46.18 25.56
CA ILE A 216 -16.42 46.55 24.87
C ILE A 216 -17.47 45.43 24.97
N ASP A 217 -17.06 44.16 24.85
CA ASP A 217 -17.97 43.02 24.92
C ASP A 217 -18.55 42.82 26.33
N ASP A 218 -17.75 42.99 27.38
CA ASP A 218 -18.24 42.90 28.76
C ASP A 218 -19.09 44.13 29.16
N ALA A 219 -18.79 45.31 28.60
CA ALA A 219 -19.63 46.50 28.77
C ALA A 219 -21.02 46.32 28.14
N ASN A 220 -21.11 45.67 26.98
CA ASN A 220 -22.38 45.31 26.33
C ASN A 220 -23.17 44.25 27.10
N ILE A 221 -22.51 43.31 27.79
CA ILE A 221 -23.15 42.32 28.66
C ILE A 221 -23.70 42.99 29.95
N SER A 222 -22.98 43.96 30.51
CA SER A 222 -23.44 44.71 31.68
C SER A 222 -24.59 45.70 31.37
N THR A 223 -24.64 46.28 30.16
CA THR A 223 -25.70 47.22 29.75
C THR A 223 -26.99 46.55 29.27
N PHE A 224 -26.99 45.24 29.01
CA PHE A 224 -28.22 44.51 28.64
C PHE A 224 -29.06 44.10 29.87
N ASN A 225 -28.51 44.20 31.09
CA ASN A 225 -29.21 43.88 32.34
C ASN A 225 -29.78 45.10 33.08
N GLU A 226 -29.51 46.31 32.62
CA GLU A 226 -30.07 47.54 33.21
C GLU A 226 -30.77 48.37 32.14
N ASN A 227 -32.02 48.06 31.84
CA ASN A 227 -33.00 49.05 31.36
C ASN A 227 -34.44 48.54 31.53
N HIS A 228 -34.85 48.43 32.78
CA HIS A 228 -36.23 48.69 33.15
C HIS A 228 -36.25 49.96 34.03
N THR A 229 -37.15 50.88 33.66
CA THR A 229 -37.67 52.04 34.42
C THR A 229 -37.08 53.45 34.15
N ASN A 230 -37.84 54.19 33.35
CA ASN A 230 -38.39 55.54 33.56
C ASN A 230 -37.52 56.74 34.00
N SER A 231 -37.47 57.69 33.06
CA SER A 231 -37.98 59.08 33.16
C SER A 231 -37.08 60.26 33.58
N THR A 232 -37.34 61.35 32.85
CA THR A 232 -37.21 62.81 33.11
C THR A 232 -35.90 63.57 32.81
N GLU A 233 -36.01 64.38 31.75
CA GLU A 233 -35.55 65.77 31.54
C GLU A 233 -34.37 66.35 32.35
N ASN A 234 -33.34 66.84 31.63
CA ASN A 234 -33.14 68.29 31.51
C ASN A 234 -32.15 68.66 30.39
N ARG A 235 -32.47 69.75 29.68
CA ARG A 235 -31.59 70.46 28.75
C ARG A 235 -30.81 71.51 29.55
N ASP A 236 -29.50 71.64 29.31
CA ASP A 236 -28.93 72.97 29.01
C ASP A 236 -27.49 72.94 28.45
N ARG A 237 -27.24 73.98 27.65
CA ARG A 237 -26.07 74.33 26.82
C ARG A 237 -24.83 74.70 27.63
N SER A 238 -23.64 74.38 27.12
CA SER A 238 -22.58 75.39 26.86
C SER A 238 -21.44 74.83 26.01
N GLN A 239 -20.80 75.75 25.30
CA GLN A 239 -19.93 75.60 24.15
C GLN A 239 -18.55 76.21 24.50
N TYR A 240 -17.49 75.65 23.89
CA TYR A 240 -16.09 76.09 23.77
C TYR A 240 -15.03 75.38 24.62
N GLY A 241 -14.05 74.81 23.92
CA GLY A 241 -12.79 74.31 24.46
C GLY A 241 -12.06 73.39 23.49
N SER A 242 -11.50 73.96 22.42
CA SER A 242 -10.52 73.28 21.56
C SER A 242 -9.31 72.84 22.39
N GLY A 243 -9.01 71.55 22.38
CA GLY A 243 -7.86 70.98 23.07
C GLY A 243 -7.87 69.48 22.91
N SER A 244 -7.25 68.99 21.83
CA SER A 244 -7.00 67.57 21.59
C SER A 244 -6.21 66.98 22.77
N PRO A 245 -6.75 66.01 23.53
CA PRO A 245 -5.92 65.15 24.34
C PRO A 245 -5.46 64.02 23.43
N THR A 246 -4.19 64.06 23.05
CA THR A 246 -3.49 62.93 22.43
C THR A 246 -3.56 61.76 23.41
N PRO A 247 -4.21 60.61 23.09
CA PRO A 247 -4.07 59.42 23.89
C PRO A 247 -2.73 58.79 23.52
N THR A 248 -1.69 59.15 24.27
CA THR A 248 -0.43 58.40 24.28
C THR A 248 -0.56 57.19 25.20
N HIS A 249 -1.50 56.28 24.89
CA HIS A 249 -1.43 54.92 25.43
C HIS A 249 -0.80 54.04 24.36
N ARG A 250 0.51 53.83 24.50
CA ARG A 250 1.29 52.89 23.70
C ARG A 250 0.70 51.51 23.94
N SER A 251 -0.16 51.05 23.03
CA SER A 251 -0.61 49.67 22.96
C SER A 251 0.63 48.78 22.86
N GLN A 252 1.07 48.24 23.99
CA GLN A 252 2.03 47.15 24.00
C GLN A 252 1.31 45.93 23.45
N LEU A 253 1.28 45.83 22.12
CA LEU A 253 1.14 44.57 21.41
C LEU A 253 2.18 43.64 22.03
N VAL A 254 1.73 42.70 22.87
CA VAL A 254 2.52 41.54 23.26
C VAL A 254 2.65 40.69 21.99
N GLN A 255 3.53 41.11 21.10
CA GLN A 255 3.94 40.26 19.99
C GLN A 255 4.65 39.06 20.61
N ASN A 256 4.04 37.88 20.50
CA ASN A 256 4.72 36.60 20.72
C ASN A 256 5.89 36.52 19.74
N LYS A 257 7.05 37.03 20.15
CA LYS A 257 8.29 36.86 19.40
C LYS A 257 8.73 35.42 19.63
N HIS A 258 8.41 34.55 18.67
CA HIS A 258 8.91 33.19 18.67
C HIS A 258 10.44 33.19 18.73
N THR A 259 10.97 32.31 19.57
CA THR A 259 12.40 32.00 19.59
C THR A 259 12.83 31.32 18.29
N LEU A 260 14.12 31.39 17.95
CA LEU A 260 14.65 30.71 16.75
C LEU A 260 14.34 29.19 16.80
N THR A 261 14.42 28.58 17.98
CA THR A 261 14.08 27.17 18.21
C THR A 261 12.61 26.87 17.96
N GLU A 262 11.69 27.76 18.33
CA GLU A 262 10.26 27.62 18.03
C GLU A 262 10.00 27.76 16.52
N TRP A 263 10.65 28.71 15.85
CA TRP A 263 10.53 28.84 14.39
C TRP A 263 11.02 27.60 13.64
N VAL A 264 12.15 27.02 14.05
CA VAL A 264 12.67 25.77 13.47
C VAL A 264 11.71 24.61 13.73
N SER A 265 11.16 24.52 14.94
CA SER A 265 10.17 23.51 15.33
C SER A 265 8.87 23.63 14.53
N ILE A 266 8.33 24.84 14.37
CA ILE A 266 7.14 25.14 13.56
C ILE A 266 7.41 24.81 12.09
N GLY A 267 8.56 25.24 11.57
CA GLY A 267 8.99 24.97 10.20
C GLY A 267 9.04 23.48 9.91
N PHE A 268 9.74 22.71 10.76
CA PHE A 268 9.87 21.27 10.61
C PHE A 268 8.52 20.55 10.62
N ARG A 269 7.62 20.87 11.57
CA ARG A 269 6.27 20.29 11.60
C ARG A 269 5.50 20.60 10.32
N ASN A 270 5.48 21.87 9.91
CA ASN A 270 4.74 22.29 8.72
C ASN A 270 5.28 21.62 7.45
N THR A 271 6.61 21.43 7.35
CA THR A 271 7.22 20.65 6.27
C THR A 271 6.71 19.22 6.25
N ILE A 272 6.71 18.52 7.39
CA ILE A 272 6.21 17.13 7.46
C ILE A 272 4.73 17.04 7.09
N LYS A 273 3.87 17.92 7.62
CA LYS A 273 2.44 17.92 7.27
C LYS A 273 2.22 18.26 5.79
N PHE A 274 3.03 19.14 5.21
CA PHE A 274 3.00 19.43 3.78
C PHE A 274 3.43 18.21 2.94
N LEU A 275 4.45 17.47 3.36
CA LEU A 275 4.84 16.21 2.72
C LEU A 275 3.72 15.16 2.80
N ILE A 276 3.01 15.07 3.94
CA ILE A 276 1.83 14.20 4.08
C ILE A 276 0.71 14.65 3.14
N LEU A 277 0.47 15.96 2.98
CA LEU A 277 -0.50 16.48 2.01
C LEU A 277 -0.12 16.11 0.57
N ILE A 278 1.15 16.28 0.18
CA ILE A 278 1.65 15.87 -1.14
C ILE A 278 1.42 14.37 -1.34
N PHE A 279 1.76 13.55 -0.34
CA PHE A 279 1.50 12.12 -0.38
C PHE A 279 0.02 11.84 -0.65
N PHE A 280 -0.90 12.47 0.09
CA PHE A 280 -2.35 12.26 -0.06
C PHE A 280 -2.88 12.74 -1.41
N ALA A 281 -2.34 13.84 -1.95
CA ALA A 281 -2.68 14.30 -3.28
C ALA A 281 -2.29 13.27 -4.36
N LEU A 282 -1.07 12.73 -4.28
CA LEU A 282 -0.59 11.68 -5.19
C LEU A 282 -1.36 10.37 -5.01
N PHE A 283 -1.62 9.97 -3.77
CA PHE A 283 -2.44 8.80 -3.43
C PHE A 283 -3.86 8.93 -4.01
N THR A 284 -4.44 10.13 -3.94
CA THR A 284 -5.77 10.41 -4.51
C THR A 284 -5.76 10.34 -6.03
N LEU A 285 -4.74 10.91 -6.67
CA LEU A 285 -4.57 10.83 -8.12
C LEU A 285 -4.36 9.38 -8.59
N ASN A 286 -3.62 8.58 -7.83
CA ASN A 286 -3.43 7.15 -8.08
C ASN A 286 -4.75 6.36 -7.95
N THR A 287 -5.52 6.66 -6.89
CA THR A 287 -6.85 6.06 -6.68
C THR A 287 -7.79 6.41 -7.82
N LEU A 288 -7.82 7.68 -8.24
CA LEU A 288 -8.62 8.13 -9.37
C LEU A 288 -8.23 7.42 -10.68
N LEU A 289 -6.93 7.32 -10.98
CA LEU A 289 -6.44 6.63 -12.17
C LEU A 289 -6.84 5.15 -12.18
N THR A 290 -6.63 4.47 -11.05
CA THR A 290 -7.00 3.05 -10.90
C THR A 290 -8.52 2.84 -11.03
N THR A 291 -9.31 3.75 -10.46
CA THR A 291 -10.78 3.77 -10.59
C THR A 291 -11.21 3.91 -12.06
N LEU A 292 -10.60 4.83 -12.81
CA LEU A 292 -10.90 5.04 -14.23
C LEU A 292 -10.50 3.84 -15.09
N ASP A 293 -9.34 3.25 -14.84
CA ASP A 293 -8.86 2.08 -15.58
C ASP A 293 -9.74 0.87 -15.33
N THR A 294 -10.06 0.61 -14.07
CA THR A 294 -10.95 -0.48 -13.66
C THR A 294 -12.34 -0.28 -14.24
N TYR A 295 -12.88 0.95 -14.23
CA TYR A 295 -14.16 1.27 -14.87
C TYR A 295 -14.15 0.88 -16.36
N ARG A 296 -13.14 1.36 -17.10
CA ARG A 296 -13.03 1.14 -18.55
C ARG A 296 -12.98 -0.33 -18.91
N LEU A 297 -12.33 -1.16 -18.10
CA LEU A 297 -12.22 -2.59 -18.36
C LEU A 297 -13.43 -3.40 -17.85
N THR A 298 -14.04 -3.01 -16.73
CA THR A 298 -15.05 -3.86 -16.06
C THR A 298 -16.49 -3.49 -16.35
N HIS A 299 -16.79 -2.28 -16.85
CA HIS A 299 -18.18 -1.81 -17.01
C HIS A 299 -19.03 -2.66 -17.98
N LYS A 300 -18.39 -3.39 -18.91
CA LYS A 300 -19.06 -4.27 -19.88
C LYS A 300 -19.05 -5.76 -19.48
N LEU A 301 -18.46 -6.11 -18.34
CA LEU A 301 -18.36 -7.50 -17.90
C LEU A 301 -19.61 -7.94 -17.13
N PRO A 302 -20.07 -9.21 -17.29
CA PRO A 302 -19.46 -10.28 -18.08
C PRO A 302 -19.80 -10.20 -19.58
N ILE A 303 -18.86 -10.63 -20.43
CA ILE A 303 -19.12 -10.89 -21.85
C ILE A 303 -19.58 -12.34 -21.97
N THR A 304 -20.81 -12.56 -22.43
CA THR A 304 -21.49 -13.86 -22.40
C THR A 304 -21.31 -14.69 -23.69
N VAL A 305 -21.74 -15.95 -23.61
CA VAL A 305 -21.53 -17.07 -24.55
C VAL A 305 -21.93 -16.81 -26.01
N GLN A 306 -22.68 -15.74 -26.30
CA GLN A 306 -23.14 -15.43 -27.67
C GLN A 306 -22.13 -14.64 -28.50
N SER A 307 -20.93 -14.38 -27.97
CA SER A 307 -19.87 -13.65 -28.67
C SER A 307 -18.64 -14.56 -28.88
N PRO A 308 -17.76 -14.27 -29.86
CA PRO A 308 -16.60 -15.12 -30.18
C PRO A 308 -15.57 -15.23 -29.04
N SER A 309 -15.73 -14.44 -27.99
CA SER A 309 -14.91 -14.42 -26.78
C SER A 309 -15.80 -14.44 -25.54
N TYR A 310 -15.39 -15.16 -24.51
CA TYR A 310 -16.00 -15.20 -23.19
C TYR A 310 -15.11 -14.49 -22.18
N GLU A 311 -15.64 -13.60 -21.35
CA GLU A 311 -14.85 -12.90 -20.31
C GLU A 311 -15.70 -12.68 -19.06
N ALA A 312 -15.30 -13.27 -17.93
CA ALA A 312 -16.09 -13.25 -16.71
C ALA A 312 -15.25 -13.45 -15.43
N PHE A 313 -15.88 -13.17 -14.28
CA PHE A 313 -15.32 -13.43 -12.95
C PHE A 313 -15.94 -14.68 -12.34
N HIS A 314 -15.09 -15.61 -11.90
CA HIS A 314 -15.52 -16.89 -11.36
C HIS A 314 -15.05 -17.12 -9.95
N TYR A 315 -15.94 -17.62 -9.09
CA TYR A 315 -15.55 -18.02 -7.74
C TYR A 315 -14.72 -19.31 -7.77
N VAL A 316 -13.77 -19.39 -6.83
CA VAL A 316 -12.79 -20.48 -6.78
C VAL A 316 -13.12 -21.60 -5.80
N ASP A 317 -14.19 -21.46 -5.03
CA ASP A 317 -14.69 -22.48 -4.11
C ASP A 317 -16.16 -22.24 -3.76
N ALA A 318 -16.75 -23.19 -3.04
CA ALA A 318 -18.13 -23.09 -2.56
C ALA A 318 -18.31 -22.01 -1.48
N ALA A 319 -17.24 -21.69 -0.74
CA ALA A 319 -17.22 -20.66 0.29
C ALA A 319 -17.14 -19.23 -0.28
N LYS A 320 -16.95 -19.09 -1.59
CA LYS A 320 -16.81 -17.83 -2.32
C LYS A 320 -15.67 -16.95 -1.78
N THR A 321 -14.51 -17.56 -1.51
CA THR A 321 -13.37 -16.85 -0.90
C THR A 321 -12.85 -15.71 -1.76
N TYR A 322 -12.59 -15.98 -3.04
CA TYR A 322 -12.16 -14.98 -4.02
C TYR A 322 -12.58 -15.36 -5.45
N GLN A 323 -12.42 -14.42 -6.39
CA GLN A 323 -12.73 -14.61 -7.81
C GLN A 323 -11.51 -14.52 -8.71
N LEU A 324 -11.46 -15.39 -9.72
CA LEU A 324 -10.52 -15.32 -10.83
C LEU A 324 -11.18 -14.65 -12.03
N HIS A 325 -10.40 -13.84 -12.74
CA HIS A 325 -10.74 -13.31 -14.05
C HIS A 325 -10.31 -14.32 -15.13
N ILE A 326 -11.27 -14.82 -15.91
CA ILE A 326 -11.04 -15.80 -16.98
C ILE A 326 -11.52 -15.20 -18.29
N THR A 327 -10.69 -15.34 -19.33
CA THR A 327 -10.99 -14.94 -20.70
C THR A 327 -10.77 -16.13 -21.62
N CYS A 328 -11.74 -16.47 -22.46
CA CYS A 328 -11.65 -17.56 -23.41
C CYS A 328 -12.08 -17.12 -24.81
N TYR A 329 -11.61 -17.83 -25.82
CA TYR A 329 -11.90 -17.57 -27.23
C TYR A 329 -12.28 -18.88 -27.91
N GLY A 330 -13.26 -18.82 -28.81
CA GLY A 330 -13.85 -19.99 -29.47
C GLY A 330 -14.87 -20.75 -28.62
N ASP A 331 -15.32 -21.90 -29.11
CA ASP A 331 -16.34 -22.74 -28.45
C ASP A 331 -15.74 -23.59 -27.32
N VAL A 332 -15.69 -23.02 -26.11
CA VAL A 332 -15.14 -23.64 -24.90
C VAL A 332 -16.16 -24.36 -24.02
N PHE A 333 -17.45 -24.26 -24.36
CA PHE A 333 -18.52 -24.88 -23.58
C PHE A 333 -19.01 -26.17 -24.25
N ASP A 334 -19.33 -27.18 -23.45
CA ASP A 334 -20.02 -28.34 -23.97
C ASP A 334 -21.49 -27.97 -24.25
N GLN A 335 -21.90 -27.99 -25.52
CA GLN A 335 -23.32 -27.88 -25.85
C GLN A 335 -24.01 -29.18 -25.48
N GLU A 336 -24.84 -29.16 -24.43
CA GLU A 336 -25.62 -30.32 -23.96
C GLU A 336 -26.57 -30.91 -25.02
N ASN A 337 -26.75 -30.27 -26.18
CA ASN A 337 -27.75 -30.62 -27.19
C ASN A 337 -27.20 -31.08 -28.56
N ASN A 338 -25.89 -31.23 -28.76
CA ASN A 338 -25.40 -31.81 -30.02
C ASN A 338 -25.40 -33.34 -29.96
N THR A 339 -26.55 -33.91 -30.32
CA THR A 339 -26.75 -35.31 -30.69
C THR A 339 -26.12 -35.69 -32.04
N ASP A 340 -25.33 -34.80 -32.64
CA ASP A 340 -24.59 -35.12 -33.87
C ASP A 340 -23.36 -35.97 -33.52
N LEU A 341 -23.61 -37.27 -33.60
CA LEU A 341 -22.68 -38.38 -33.75
C LEU A 341 -21.80 -38.21 -35.01
N SER A 342 -20.99 -37.15 -35.07
CA SER A 342 -19.85 -37.09 -36.00
C SER A 342 -18.56 -37.12 -35.20
N GLU A 343 -17.72 -38.09 -35.55
CA GLU A 343 -16.43 -38.47 -34.96
C GLU A 343 -15.33 -37.39 -35.06
N ASN A 344 -15.68 -36.10 -35.16
CA ASN A 344 -14.72 -35.02 -35.08
C ASN A 344 -14.45 -34.69 -33.62
N LYS A 345 -13.49 -35.40 -33.03
CA LYS A 345 -12.93 -35.10 -31.70
C LYS A 345 -12.52 -33.63 -31.65
N LYS A 346 -13.31 -32.78 -30.96
CA LYS A 346 -13.02 -31.34 -30.80
C LYS A 346 -11.59 -31.16 -30.27
N GLN A 347 -10.85 -30.19 -30.83
CA GLN A 347 -9.51 -29.84 -30.37
C GLN A 347 -9.50 -29.56 -28.86
N PRO A 348 -8.51 -30.04 -28.06
CA PRO A 348 -8.43 -29.68 -26.65
C PRO A 348 -8.34 -28.17 -26.43
N ILE A 349 -8.92 -27.67 -25.33
CA ILE A 349 -8.86 -26.24 -24.99
C ILE A 349 -7.45 -25.91 -24.53
N ILE A 350 -6.78 -24.98 -25.21
CA ILE A 350 -5.46 -24.52 -24.78
C ILE A 350 -5.64 -23.65 -23.53
N LEU A 351 -5.15 -24.09 -22.37
CA LEU A 351 -5.15 -23.33 -21.13
C LEU A 351 -3.75 -22.75 -20.89
N PHE A 352 -3.60 -21.45 -21.08
CA PHE A 352 -2.30 -20.78 -20.96
C PHE A 352 -2.08 -20.20 -19.57
N GLU A 353 -0.90 -20.48 -19.04
CA GLU A 353 -0.41 -20.01 -17.76
C GLU A 353 0.79 -19.08 -17.95
N HIS A 354 0.61 -17.84 -17.51
CA HIS A 354 1.52 -16.73 -17.79
C HIS A 354 2.75 -16.71 -16.84
N GLY A 355 3.74 -15.89 -17.17
CA GLY A 355 5.01 -15.79 -16.45
C GLY A 355 4.90 -15.02 -15.13
N GLY A 356 6.01 -14.90 -14.40
CA GLY A 356 6.05 -14.30 -13.08
C GLY A 356 5.69 -12.82 -13.06
N TYR A 357 6.18 -12.02 -14.00
CA TYR A 357 6.03 -10.57 -14.03
C TYR A 357 5.16 -10.05 -15.18
N ASP A 358 4.34 -10.92 -15.76
CA ASP A 358 3.41 -10.59 -16.84
C ASP A 358 2.01 -11.19 -16.60
N THR A 359 1.12 -11.01 -17.58
CA THR A 359 -0.16 -11.71 -17.71
C THR A 359 -0.29 -12.26 -19.13
N GLY A 360 -1.34 -13.05 -19.38
CA GLY A 360 -1.66 -13.55 -20.72
C GLY A 360 -1.79 -12.43 -21.78
N TYR A 361 -2.12 -11.21 -21.39
CA TYR A 361 -2.16 -10.05 -22.30
C TYR A 361 -0.82 -9.79 -23.02
N LEU A 362 0.32 -10.09 -22.40
CA LEU A 362 1.64 -9.93 -23.01
C LEU A 362 2.18 -11.26 -23.55
N SER A 363 2.14 -12.31 -22.72
CA SER A 363 2.85 -13.56 -22.98
C SER A 363 2.06 -14.58 -23.82
N ALA A 364 0.75 -14.38 -24.03
CA ALA A 364 -0.08 -15.27 -24.85
C ALA A 364 -0.30 -14.78 -26.30
N THR A 365 0.31 -13.67 -26.70
CA THR A 365 0.10 -13.05 -28.04
C THR A 365 0.36 -14.00 -29.22
N TRP A 366 1.28 -14.96 -29.06
CA TRP A 366 1.58 -15.96 -30.07
C TRP A 366 0.50 -17.06 -30.19
N ILE A 367 -0.25 -17.33 -29.13
CA ILE A 367 -1.43 -18.21 -29.14
C ILE A 367 -2.61 -17.46 -29.77
N GLU A 368 -2.78 -16.18 -29.40
CA GLU A 368 -3.79 -15.31 -30.00
C GLU A 368 -3.61 -15.21 -31.53
N GLU A 369 -2.37 -15.08 -32.02
CA GLU A 369 -2.06 -15.10 -33.44
C GLU A 369 -2.47 -16.43 -34.11
N LEU A 370 -2.23 -17.57 -33.47
CA LEU A 370 -2.67 -18.87 -34.02
C LEU A 370 -4.20 -18.96 -34.10
N TYR A 371 -4.92 -18.37 -33.15
CA TYR A 371 -6.38 -18.34 -33.16
C TYR A 371 -6.92 -17.46 -34.29
N HIS A 372 -6.36 -16.26 -34.49
CA HIS A 372 -6.77 -15.37 -35.59
C HIS A 372 -6.38 -15.88 -36.98
N LEU A 373 -5.42 -16.80 -37.06
CA LEU A 373 -5.03 -17.50 -38.29
C LEU A 373 -5.79 -18.83 -38.50
N ASP A 374 -6.82 -19.09 -37.69
CA ASP A 374 -7.62 -20.33 -37.70
C ASP A 374 -6.78 -21.62 -37.56
N LYS A 375 -5.59 -21.53 -36.96
CA LYS A 375 -4.71 -22.68 -36.70
C LYS A 375 -5.07 -23.42 -35.42
N ILE A 376 -5.73 -22.72 -34.49
CA ILE A 376 -6.31 -23.30 -33.28
C ILE A 376 -7.76 -22.83 -33.15
N GLN A 377 -8.62 -23.67 -32.57
CA GLN A 377 -10.05 -23.44 -32.50
C GLN A 377 -10.47 -22.75 -31.21
N ARG A 378 -9.73 -22.96 -30.11
CA ARG A 378 -10.13 -22.47 -28.79
C ARG A 378 -9.00 -22.43 -27.77
N TYR A 379 -8.96 -21.35 -26.98
CA TYR A 379 -8.01 -21.19 -25.89
C TYR A 379 -8.59 -20.33 -24.75
N CYS A 380 -8.05 -20.49 -23.56
CA CYS A 380 -8.40 -19.74 -22.36
C CYS A 380 -7.15 -19.19 -21.67
N LEU A 381 -7.29 -17.97 -21.17
CA LEU A 381 -6.38 -17.24 -20.32
C LEU A 381 -7.06 -17.01 -18.97
N TYR A 382 -6.27 -16.89 -17.92
CA TYR A 382 -6.76 -16.36 -16.65
C TYR A 382 -5.67 -15.54 -15.98
N ASP A 383 -6.07 -14.57 -15.17
CA ASP A 383 -5.13 -13.83 -14.34
C ASP A 383 -4.93 -14.57 -13.02
N ARG A 384 -3.69 -14.85 -12.62
CA ARG A 384 -3.40 -15.40 -11.29
C ARG A 384 -3.95 -14.49 -10.17
N PRO A 385 -4.20 -15.01 -8.95
CA PRO A 385 -4.69 -14.19 -7.85
C PRO A 385 -3.85 -12.94 -7.57
N GLY A 386 -4.48 -11.77 -7.59
CA GLY A 386 -3.89 -10.44 -7.43
C GLY A 386 -3.12 -9.90 -8.64
N TYR A 387 -3.20 -10.58 -9.78
CA TYR A 387 -2.82 -10.06 -11.08
C TYR A 387 -4.03 -9.50 -11.81
N GLY A 388 -3.79 -8.56 -12.73
CA GLY A 388 -4.83 -8.08 -13.65
C GLY A 388 -6.13 -7.68 -12.94
N LEU A 389 -7.22 -8.33 -13.31
CA LEU A 389 -8.53 -8.14 -12.68
C LEU A 389 -8.91 -9.23 -11.68
N SER A 390 -8.08 -10.24 -11.44
CA SER A 390 -8.32 -11.25 -10.41
C SER A 390 -8.24 -10.66 -9.00
N ASP A 391 -9.01 -11.24 -8.10
CA ASP A 391 -9.06 -10.84 -6.70
C ASP A 391 -7.71 -11.12 -6.01
N SER A 392 -7.43 -10.36 -4.95
CA SER A 392 -6.24 -10.59 -4.14
C SER A 392 -6.39 -11.88 -3.33
N PRO A 393 -5.36 -12.74 -3.27
CA PRO A 393 -5.47 -14.03 -2.60
C PRO A 393 -5.46 -13.88 -1.08
N PRO A 394 -6.11 -14.82 -0.38
CA PRO A 394 -5.90 -15.00 1.05
C PRO A 394 -4.49 -15.52 1.33
N ALA A 395 -3.92 -15.17 2.49
CA ALA A 395 -2.63 -15.70 2.95
C ALA A 395 -2.84 -16.89 3.93
N PRO A 396 -1.97 -17.93 3.89
CA PRO A 396 -0.89 -18.16 2.92
C PRO A 396 -1.42 -18.66 1.56
N ILE A 397 -0.58 -18.59 0.52
CA ILE A 397 -0.87 -19.10 -0.82
C ILE A 397 0.20 -20.12 -1.24
N SER A 398 -0.18 -21.15 -2.01
CA SER A 398 0.74 -22.08 -2.68
C SER A 398 0.31 -22.36 -4.12
N ILE A 399 1.19 -22.93 -4.93
CA ILE A 399 0.87 -23.32 -6.31
C ILE A 399 -0.29 -24.32 -6.32
N ALA A 400 -0.32 -25.31 -5.41
CA ALA A 400 -1.42 -26.26 -5.33
C ALA A 400 -2.77 -25.61 -5.04
N MET A 401 -2.80 -24.60 -4.16
CA MET A 401 -4.04 -23.87 -3.85
C MET A 401 -4.55 -23.13 -5.09
N VAL A 402 -3.67 -22.45 -5.83
CA VAL A 402 -4.05 -21.75 -7.07
C VAL A 402 -4.56 -22.73 -8.13
N ALA A 403 -3.89 -23.88 -8.28
CA ALA A 403 -4.33 -24.91 -9.23
C ALA A 403 -5.72 -25.49 -8.90
N GLU A 404 -6.01 -25.72 -7.62
CA GLU A 404 -7.33 -26.17 -7.16
C GLU A 404 -8.40 -25.11 -7.37
N SER A 405 -8.08 -23.85 -7.02
CA SER A 405 -8.93 -22.69 -7.25
C SER A 405 -9.27 -22.50 -8.73
N LEU A 406 -8.28 -22.66 -9.62
CA LEU A 406 -8.49 -22.59 -11.07
C LEU A 406 -9.38 -23.73 -11.56
N ARG A 407 -9.12 -24.97 -11.13
CA ARG A 407 -9.95 -26.13 -11.49
C ARG A 407 -11.41 -25.90 -11.08
N TYR A 408 -11.65 -25.41 -9.86
CA TYR A 408 -13.01 -25.13 -9.41
C TYR A 408 -13.65 -24.02 -10.27
N ALA A 409 -12.93 -22.92 -10.50
CA ALA A 409 -13.43 -21.81 -11.31
C ALA A 409 -13.81 -22.26 -12.73
N LEU A 410 -12.98 -23.06 -13.39
CA LEU A 410 -13.24 -23.59 -14.73
C LEU A 410 -14.41 -24.59 -14.73
N ILE A 411 -14.33 -25.65 -13.91
CA ILE A 411 -15.23 -26.80 -14.01
C ILE A 411 -16.57 -26.53 -13.32
N LYS A 412 -16.53 -25.97 -12.10
CA LYS A 412 -17.71 -25.85 -11.24
C LYS A 412 -18.47 -24.57 -11.49
N ASP A 413 -17.78 -23.45 -11.65
CA ASP A 413 -18.42 -22.14 -11.80
C ASP A 413 -18.63 -21.79 -13.29
N ALA A 414 -17.56 -21.79 -14.10
CA ALA A 414 -17.62 -21.45 -15.52
C ALA A 414 -18.22 -22.56 -16.41
N LYS A 415 -18.23 -23.82 -15.97
CA LYS A 415 -18.68 -25.00 -16.76
C LYS A 415 -17.82 -25.31 -18.00
N ILE A 416 -16.55 -24.92 -17.97
CA ILE A 416 -15.56 -25.24 -19.01
C ILE A 416 -14.88 -26.54 -18.60
N LYS A 417 -15.27 -27.67 -19.19
CA LYS A 417 -14.91 -29.02 -18.71
C LYS A 417 -13.62 -29.62 -19.27
N GLY A 418 -13.12 -29.09 -20.39
CA GLY A 418 -11.96 -29.66 -21.10
C GLY A 418 -12.37 -30.61 -22.25
N PRO A 419 -11.48 -31.50 -22.72
CA PRO A 419 -10.11 -31.70 -22.22
C PRO A 419 -9.21 -30.49 -22.51
N PHE A 420 -8.19 -30.29 -21.67
CA PHE A 420 -7.26 -29.17 -21.78
C PHE A 420 -5.90 -29.60 -22.34
N THR A 421 -5.29 -28.73 -23.15
CA THR A 421 -3.85 -28.72 -23.38
C THR A 421 -3.26 -27.56 -22.58
N THR A 422 -2.51 -27.87 -21.53
CA THR A 422 -1.97 -26.85 -20.64
C THR A 422 -0.64 -26.33 -21.16
N VAL A 423 -0.44 -25.02 -21.15
CA VAL A 423 0.79 -24.38 -21.66
C VAL A 423 1.30 -23.42 -20.59
N GLY A 424 2.50 -23.65 -20.06
CA GLY A 424 3.08 -22.82 -19.01
C GLY A 424 4.36 -22.13 -19.46
N TYR A 425 4.40 -20.81 -19.29
CA TYR A 425 5.58 -19.98 -19.58
C TYR A 425 6.28 -19.54 -18.29
N ASP A 426 7.62 -19.59 -18.24
CA ASP A 426 8.40 -19.05 -17.12
C ASP A 426 7.99 -19.69 -15.76
N LEU A 427 7.67 -18.90 -14.73
CA LEU A 427 7.09 -19.36 -13.46
C LEU A 427 5.80 -20.17 -13.68
N GLY A 428 5.05 -19.81 -14.73
CA GLY A 428 3.82 -20.48 -15.10
C GLY A 428 3.99 -21.97 -15.39
N GLY A 429 5.17 -22.42 -15.82
CA GLY A 429 5.44 -23.84 -16.01
C GLY A 429 5.36 -24.66 -14.70
N LEU A 430 5.70 -24.08 -13.55
CA LEU A 430 5.50 -24.74 -12.24
C LEU A 430 4.00 -24.88 -11.90
N PHE A 431 3.21 -23.85 -12.19
CA PHE A 431 1.75 -23.88 -12.01
C PHE A 431 1.09 -24.89 -12.95
N THR A 432 1.48 -24.90 -14.22
CA THR A 432 1.03 -25.87 -15.23
C THR A 432 1.34 -27.31 -14.81
N ARG A 433 2.55 -27.59 -14.31
CA ARG A 433 2.92 -28.92 -13.81
C ARG A 433 1.98 -29.39 -12.70
N VAL A 434 1.76 -28.56 -11.69
CA VAL A 434 0.90 -28.91 -10.55
C VAL A 434 -0.56 -29.03 -10.96
N PHE A 435 -1.07 -28.12 -11.80
CA PHE A 435 -2.43 -28.20 -12.32
C PHE A 435 -2.63 -29.50 -13.10
N THR A 436 -1.74 -29.83 -14.02
CA THR A 436 -1.84 -31.05 -14.82
C THR A 436 -1.75 -32.30 -13.95
N ALA A 437 -0.80 -32.35 -13.01
CA ALA A 437 -0.62 -33.50 -12.14
C ALA A 437 -1.85 -33.80 -11.27
N LYS A 438 -2.58 -32.77 -10.85
CA LYS A 438 -3.80 -32.89 -10.04
C LYS A 438 -5.07 -33.14 -10.87
N ASN A 439 -4.99 -33.01 -12.19
CA ASN A 439 -6.13 -32.99 -13.10
C ASN A 439 -5.88 -33.81 -14.38
N VAL A 440 -5.13 -34.90 -14.27
CA VAL A 440 -4.79 -35.80 -15.40
C VAL A 440 -6.02 -36.39 -16.09
N ASP A 441 -7.19 -36.38 -15.43
CA ASP A 441 -8.48 -36.82 -15.97
C ASP A 441 -9.07 -35.84 -16.99
N ILE A 442 -8.72 -34.55 -16.91
CA ILE A 442 -9.23 -33.48 -17.78
C ILE A 442 -8.13 -32.81 -18.61
N VAL A 443 -6.88 -33.27 -18.53
CA VAL A 443 -5.74 -32.74 -19.31
C VAL A 443 -5.26 -33.78 -20.31
N ASP A 444 -5.27 -33.43 -21.59
CA ASP A 444 -4.79 -34.27 -22.70
C ASP A 444 -3.26 -34.18 -22.85
N SER A 445 -2.72 -32.96 -22.74
CA SER A 445 -1.29 -32.71 -22.91
C SER A 445 -0.79 -31.46 -22.18
N MET A 446 0.54 -31.35 -22.05
CA MET A 446 1.24 -30.29 -21.35
C MET A 446 2.41 -29.75 -22.18
N MET A 447 2.56 -28.44 -22.26
CA MET A 447 3.68 -27.76 -22.89
C MET A 447 4.37 -26.85 -21.88
N LEU A 448 5.69 -26.99 -21.74
CA LEU A 448 6.51 -26.15 -20.88
C LEU A 448 7.41 -25.27 -21.74
N VAL A 449 7.27 -23.96 -21.60
CA VAL A 449 7.93 -22.97 -22.44
C VAL A 449 8.83 -22.11 -21.57
N GLU A 450 10.15 -22.25 -21.70
CA GLU A 450 11.11 -21.52 -20.85
C GLU A 450 10.79 -21.64 -19.35
N SER A 451 10.28 -22.81 -18.95
CA SER A 451 9.69 -23.04 -17.63
C SER A 451 10.75 -22.99 -16.55
N TRP A 452 10.38 -22.45 -15.38
CA TRP A 452 11.18 -22.61 -14.17
C TRP A 452 11.31 -24.06 -13.75
N HIS A 453 12.44 -24.36 -13.12
CA HIS A 453 12.69 -25.59 -12.38
C HIS A 453 12.38 -25.38 -10.88
N GLU A 454 11.92 -26.43 -10.20
CA GLU A 454 11.50 -26.37 -8.78
C GLU A 454 12.61 -25.89 -7.86
N GLU A 455 13.87 -26.22 -8.16
CA GLU A 455 15.03 -25.79 -7.37
C GLU A 455 15.15 -24.28 -7.27
N LEU A 456 14.65 -23.53 -8.26
CA LEU A 456 14.62 -22.09 -8.16
C LEU A 456 13.86 -21.66 -6.90
N LEU A 457 12.74 -22.30 -6.54
CA LEU A 457 11.92 -21.93 -5.36
C LEU A 457 12.72 -21.91 -4.04
N LEU A 458 13.71 -22.80 -3.89
CA LEU A 458 14.53 -22.93 -2.69
C LEU A 458 15.80 -22.07 -2.70
N LYS A 459 16.35 -21.76 -3.88
CA LYS A 459 17.63 -21.07 -3.99
C LYS A 459 17.61 -19.72 -3.25
N ASN A 460 18.60 -19.55 -2.37
CA ASN A 460 18.82 -18.35 -1.54
C ASN A 460 17.67 -17.93 -0.60
N TYR A 461 16.69 -18.80 -0.31
CA TYR A 461 15.48 -18.45 0.45
C TYR A 461 15.73 -17.56 1.69
N ILE A 462 16.72 -17.90 2.52
CA ILE A 462 17.06 -17.13 3.73
C ILE A 462 17.70 -15.77 3.40
N GLN A 463 18.61 -15.72 2.44
CA GLN A 463 19.30 -14.49 2.06
C GLN A 463 18.35 -13.46 1.43
N ARG A 464 17.28 -13.93 0.77
CA ARG A 464 16.28 -13.04 0.17
C ARG A 464 15.50 -12.26 1.25
N LEU A 465 15.18 -12.90 2.38
CA LEU A 465 14.42 -12.28 3.48
C LEU A 465 15.19 -11.17 4.22
N LEU A 466 16.50 -11.04 3.99
CA LEU A 466 17.37 -10.07 4.66
C LEU A 466 17.59 -8.81 3.78
N PRO A 467 17.85 -7.64 4.38
CA PRO A 467 18.27 -6.46 3.63
C PRO A 467 19.51 -6.75 2.78
N PRO A 468 19.63 -6.19 1.57
CA PRO A 468 20.82 -6.38 0.75
C PRO A 468 22.06 -5.89 1.51
N GLY A 469 23.13 -6.69 1.49
CA GLY A 469 24.39 -6.33 2.15
C GLY A 469 25.00 -5.05 1.54
N ARG A 470 25.77 -4.28 2.33
CA ARG A 470 26.44 -3.03 1.92
C ARG A 470 27.47 -3.16 0.79
N GLY A 471 27.65 -4.36 0.22
CA GLY A 471 28.45 -4.64 -0.98
C GLY A 471 27.69 -5.34 -2.11
N GLY A 472 26.35 -5.43 -2.03
CA GLY A 472 25.48 -5.98 -3.07
C GLY A 472 24.49 -4.90 -3.52
N GLY A 473 25.01 -3.85 -4.13
CA GLY A 473 24.19 -2.86 -4.83
C GLY A 473 23.88 -3.41 -6.21
N ASP A 474 22.59 -3.56 -6.53
CA ASP A 474 22.09 -4.05 -7.82
C ASP A 474 22.65 -5.42 -8.24
N ASP A 475 21.80 -6.45 -8.29
CA ASP A 475 22.07 -7.58 -9.19
C ASP A 475 21.92 -7.17 -10.68
N GLY A 476 21.87 -5.86 -10.97
CA GLY A 476 22.42 -5.34 -12.22
C GLY A 476 23.95 -5.41 -12.14
N ASP A 477 24.50 -6.60 -12.30
CA ASP A 477 25.93 -6.76 -12.59
C ASP A 477 26.14 -6.23 -14.01
N ASP A 478 26.40 -4.92 -14.07
CA ASP A 478 26.78 -4.21 -15.29
C ASP A 478 27.89 -5.01 -15.97
N GLY A 479 27.65 -5.38 -17.22
CA GLY A 479 28.55 -6.18 -18.04
C GLY A 479 29.86 -5.46 -18.39
N ASN A 480 30.68 -5.16 -17.39
CA ASN A 480 32.03 -4.69 -17.57
C ASN A 480 32.96 -5.39 -16.58
N GLY A 481 33.28 -6.64 -16.93
CA GLY A 481 34.29 -7.40 -16.25
C GLY A 481 35.63 -6.67 -16.28
N ASN A 482 36.20 -6.46 -15.08
CA ASN A 482 37.64 -6.53 -14.92
C ASN A 482 38.02 -6.98 -13.51
N ASP A 483 37.38 -8.06 -13.04
CA ASP A 483 37.87 -8.81 -11.88
C ASP A 483 38.82 -9.90 -12.39
N GLY A 484 40.11 -9.59 -12.29
CA GLY A 484 41.22 -10.39 -12.81
C GLY A 484 41.53 -11.66 -12.03
N ASP A 485 40.54 -12.50 -11.72
CA ASP A 485 40.78 -13.85 -11.19
C ASP A 485 40.04 -14.94 -11.98
N GLY A 486 40.70 -15.39 -13.06
CA GLY A 486 40.19 -16.34 -14.03
C GLY A 486 40.17 -17.81 -13.57
N ARG A 487 39.79 -18.13 -12.32
CA ARG A 487 39.73 -19.52 -11.83
C ARG A 487 38.59 -19.84 -10.86
N ASN A 488 37.35 -19.45 -11.19
CA ASN A 488 36.10 -20.16 -10.82
C ASN A 488 34.89 -19.31 -11.24
N HIS A 489 34.57 -19.26 -12.53
CA HIS A 489 33.23 -18.81 -12.90
C HIS A 489 32.24 -19.89 -12.46
N ASP A 490 31.59 -19.63 -11.33
CA ASP A 490 30.64 -20.52 -10.67
C ASP A 490 29.59 -21.05 -11.65
N LYS A 491 29.48 -22.38 -11.75
CA LYS A 491 28.47 -23.11 -12.53
C LYS A 491 27.01 -22.83 -12.07
N THR A 492 26.80 -21.90 -11.16
CA THR A 492 25.52 -21.58 -10.52
C THR A 492 24.92 -20.24 -10.93
N TRP A 493 25.53 -19.51 -11.87
CA TRP A 493 25.03 -18.21 -12.32
C TRP A 493 23.73 -18.36 -13.13
N LEU A 494 22.73 -17.53 -12.79
CA LEU A 494 21.45 -17.44 -13.50
C LEU A 494 21.42 -16.15 -14.32
N PRO A 495 20.85 -16.16 -15.53
CA PRO A 495 20.70 -14.96 -16.34
C PRO A 495 19.80 -13.92 -15.66
N SER A 496 20.04 -12.63 -15.93
CA SER A 496 19.30 -11.50 -15.36
C SER A 496 17.81 -11.54 -15.69
N GLU A 497 17.43 -12.22 -16.77
CA GLU A 497 16.03 -12.43 -17.16
C GLU A 497 15.22 -13.26 -16.16
N ILE A 498 15.88 -14.09 -15.34
CA ILE A 498 15.28 -14.93 -14.28
C ILE A 498 15.47 -14.27 -12.90
N GLU A 499 15.84 -12.98 -12.85
CA GLU A 499 16.15 -12.29 -11.59
C GLU A 499 15.00 -12.33 -10.59
N ARG A 500 15.29 -12.96 -9.45
CA ARG A 500 14.39 -13.05 -8.32
C ARG A 500 14.63 -11.88 -7.38
N HIS A 501 13.54 -11.24 -7.01
CA HIS A 501 13.58 -9.99 -6.27
C HIS A 501 13.71 -10.25 -4.77
N ASN A 502 14.53 -9.44 -4.10
CA ASN A 502 14.63 -9.40 -2.65
C ASN A 502 13.27 -8.98 -2.03
N GLU A 503 12.75 -9.75 -1.05
CA GLU A 503 11.43 -9.51 -0.44
C GLU A 503 11.37 -8.19 0.33
N PHE A 504 12.48 -7.75 0.93
CA PHE A 504 12.58 -6.44 1.55
C PHE A 504 12.40 -5.32 0.53
N ARG A 505 12.99 -5.47 -0.67
CA ARG A 505 12.80 -4.51 -1.78
C ARG A 505 11.36 -4.54 -2.28
N LEU A 506 10.72 -5.71 -2.37
CA LEU A 506 9.31 -5.84 -2.75
C LEU A 506 8.38 -5.17 -1.73
N TRP A 507 8.63 -5.38 -0.43
CA TRP A 507 7.88 -4.74 0.65
C TRP A 507 7.91 -3.22 0.54
N TRP A 508 9.12 -2.65 0.36
CA TRP A 508 9.29 -1.21 0.20
C TRP A 508 8.63 -0.67 -1.08
N LYS A 509 8.79 -1.38 -2.21
CA LYS A 509 8.06 -1.06 -3.45
C LYS A 509 6.54 -1.07 -3.20
N GLY A 510 6.03 -1.99 -2.39
CA GLY A 510 4.64 -2.08 -1.97
C GLY A 510 4.16 -0.82 -1.25
N ILE A 511 4.85 -0.36 -0.21
CA ILE A 511 4.51 0.87 0.52
C ILE A 511 4.48 2.08 -0.42
N TRP A 512 5.49 2.22 -1.29
CA TRP A 512 5.56 3.36 -2.22
C TRP A 512 4.61 3.24 -3.42
N SER A 513 4.07 2.05 -3.70
CA SER A 513 3.09 1.86 -4.78
C SER A 513 1.82 2.68 -4.58
N SER A 514 1.47 2.98 -3.32
CA SER A 514 0.34 3.84 -2.95
C SER A 514 0.45 5.24 -3.57
N LEU A 515 1.66 5.79 -3.75
CA LEU A 515 1.85 7.08 -4.44
C LEU A 515 1.47 7.04 -5.92
N GLY A 516 1.63 5.89 -6.57
CA GLY A 516 1.32 5.72 -8.00
C GLY A 516 2.19 6.51 -8.98
N TRP A 517 3.32 7.12 -8.56
CA TRP A 517 4.13 7.98 -9.45
C TRP A 517 4.46 7.33 -10.80
N ARG A 518 4.87 6.06 -10.80
CA ARG A 518 5.17 5.31 -12.03
C ARG A 518 3.95 5.15 -12.94
N LEU A 519 2.77 4.89 -12.36
CA LEU A 519 1.51 4.78 -13.08
C LEU A 519 1.07 6.15 -13.65
N GLN A 520 1.29 7.23 -12.90
CA GLN A 520 1.04 8.59 -13.38
C GLN A 520 1.91 8.96 -14.57
N THR A 521 3.22 8.70 -14.49
CA THR A 521 4.14 8.94 -15.62
C THR A 521 3.82 8.07 -16.83
N SER A 522 3.31 6.86 -16.62
CA SER A 522 2.94 5.92 -17.68
C SER A 522 1.83 6.47 -18.59
N TRP A 523 0.77 7.08 -18.02
CA TRP A 523 -0.31 7.63 -18.85
C TRP A 523 -0.04 9.05 -19.34
N LEU A 524 0.62 9.90 -18.53
CA LEU A 524 0.91 11.30 -18.90
C LEU A 524 2.06 11.45 -19.91
N LEU A 525 3.11 10.63 -19.78
CA LEU A 525 4.32 10.77 -20.60
C LEU A 525 4.44 9.63 -21.62
N ALA A 526 4.24 8.38 -21.19
CA ALA A 526 4.38 7.21 -22.07
C ALA A 526 3.10 6.87 -22.86
N HIS A 527 1.99 7.56 -22.60
CA HIS A 527 0.71 7.38 -23.31
C HIS A 527 0.17 5.94 -23.27
N HIS A 528 0.53 5.16 -22.24
CA HIS A 528 0.03 3.81 -22.08
C HIS A 528 -1.49 3.82 -21.76
N GLY A 529 -2.23 2.84 -22.28
CA GLY A 529 -3.66 2.68 -22.03
C GLY A 529 -3.99 1.93 -20.74
N SER A 530 -5.28 1.79 -20.43
CA SER A 530 -5.75 1.07 -19.24
C SER A 530 -5.38 -0.42 -19.26
N LYS A 531 -5.39 -1.08 -20.43
CA LYS A 531 -4.94 -2.47 -20.56
C LYS A 531 -3.46 -2.65 -20.20
N GLU A 532 -2.59 -1.74 -20.62
CA GLU A 532 -1.16 -1.79 -20.29
C GLU A 532 -0.89 -1.57 -18.79
N ARG A 533 -1.70 -0.73 -18.13
CA ARG A 533 -1.60 -0.53 -16.68
C ARG A 533 -2.16 -1.66 -15.85
N ILE A 534 -3.23 -2.31 -16.29
CA ILE A 534 -3.89 -3.40 -15.54
C ILE A 534 -3.26 -4.76 -15.82
N TYR A 535 -3.05 -5.11 -17.08
CA TYR A 535 -2.55 -6.42 -17.49
C TYR A 535 -1.11 -6.40 -18.00
N GLY A 536 -0.69 -5.27 -18.56
CA GLY A 536 0.57 -5.16 -19.27
C GLY A 536 1.76 -4.75 -18.40
N ARG A 537 2.68 -4.00 -19.00
CA ARG A 537 4.04 -3.75 -18.47
C ARG A 537 4.07 -2.94 -17.17
N ASP A 538 3.01 -2.19 -16.90
CA ASP A 538 2.89 -1.32 -15.74
C ASP A 538 2.15 -1.97 -14.56
N MET A 539 1.58 -3.17 -14.75
CA MET A 539 0.95 -3.95 -13.67
C MET A 539 1.90 -4.14 -12.48
N LYS A 540 3.20 -4.28 -12.74
CA LYS A 540 4.24 -4.48 -11.72
C LYS A 540 4.35 -3.37 -10.68
N TYR A 541 3.77 -2.20 -10.96
CA TYR A 541 3.75 -1.06 -10.03
C TYR A 541 2.47 -1.01 -9.18
N GLN A 542 1.49 -1.90 -9.40
CA GLN A 542 0.27 -1.93 -8.62
C GLN A 542 0.48 -2.58 -7.25
N GLY A 543 -0.16 -2.00 -6.22
CA GLY A 543 -0.08 -2.51 -4.86
C GLY A 543 -0.63 -3.93 -4.69
N ARG A 544 -1.66 -4.32 -5.45
CA ARG A 544 -2.24 -5.69 -5.42
C ARG A 544 -1.25 -6.72 -5.94
N PHE A 545 -0.65 -6.45 -7.11
CA PHE A 545 0.38 -7.30 -7.71
C PHE A 545 1.59 -7.42 -6.78
N LEU A 546 2.09 -6.30 -6.25
CA LEU A 546 3.25 -6.31 -5.35
C LEU A 546 2.97 -7.09 -4.06
N ARG A 547 1.75 -7.01 -3.52
CA ARG A 547 1.32 -7.83 -2.39
C ARG A 547 1.32 -9.32 -2.75
N SER A 548 0.70 -9.71 -3.86
CA SER A 548 0.71 -11.12 -4.31
C SER A 548 2.13 -11.64 -4.51
N LYS A 549 3.01 -10.83 -5.11
CA LYS A 549 4.43 -11.17 -5.27
C LYS A 549 5.16 -11.39 -3.96
N PHE A 550 4.89 -10.53 -2.98
CA PHE A 550 5.44 -10.70 -1.64
C PHE A 550 4.96 -12.02 -1.01
N LEU A 551 3.68 -12.35 -1.13
CA LEU A 551 3.12 -13.61 -0.61
C LEU A 551 3.72 -14.85 -1.29
N GLU A 552 3.86 -14.81 -2.62
CA GLU A 552 4.52 -15.87 -3.41
C GLU A 552 5.97 -16.10 -2.94
N SER A 553 6.67 -15.04 -2.55
CA SER A 553 8.06 -15.18 -2.11
C SER A 553 8.16 -15.67 -0.66
N VAL A 554 7.44 -15.04 0.27
CA VAL A 554 7.58 -15.28 1.72
C VAL A 554 6.87 -16.55 2.15
N THR A 555 5.60 -16.70 1.79
CA THR A 555 4.73 -17.77 2.31
C THR A 555 4.72 -19.01 1.42
N SER A 556 4.90 -18.81 0.11
CA SER A 556 4.64 -19.86 -0.87
C SER A 556 5.88 -20.66 -1.28
N SER A 557 7.10 -20.11 -1.21
CA SER A 557 8.28 -20.76 -1.81
C SER A 557 8.50 -22.22 -1.36
N ILE A 558 8.45 -22.49 -0.05
CA ILE A 558 8.67 -23.84 0.50
C ILE A 558 7.46 -24.75 0.27
N LEU A 559 6.24 -24.22 0.47
CA LEU A 559 5.01 -24.98 0.25
C LEU A 559 4.87 -25.38 -1.22
N SER A 560 5.11 -24.44 -2.13
CA SER A 560 5.07 -24.65 -3.57
C SER A 560 6.17 -25.58 -4.08
N TYR A 561 7.36 -25.56 -3.46
CA TYR A 561 8.39 -26.54 -3.78
C TYR A 561 7.87 -27.96 -3.52
N ARG A 562 7.28 -28.18 -2.33
CA ARG A 562 6.67 -29.47 -1.98
C ARG A 562 5.50 -29.82 -2.89
N ASP A 563 4.68 -28.84 -3.27
CA ASP A 563 3.58 -29.06 -4.20
C ASP A 563 4.07 -29.57 -5.56
N VAL A 564 5.15 -28.99 -6.10
CA VAL A 564 5.71 -29.42 -7.39
C VAL A 564 6.34 -30.81 -7.29
N THR A 565 7.16 -31.06 -6.26
CA THR A 565 7.86 -32.34 -6.12
C THR A 565 6.93 -33.50 -5.80
N ASN A 566 5.94 -33.29 -4.93
CA ASN A 566 5.04 -34.37 -4.49
C ASN A 566 4.07 -34.82 -5.58
N ASN A 567 3.79 -33.98 -6.57
CA ASN A 567 2.87 -34.29 -7.66
C ASN A 567 3.59 -34.72 -8.94
N ALA A 568 4.93 -34.82 -8.94
CA ALA A 568 5.71 -35.15 -10.13
C ALA A 568 5.41 -36.54 -10.70
N GLU A 569 5.14 -37.54 -9.84
CA GLU A 569 4.85 -38.92 -10.30
C GLU A 569 3.59 -39.02 -11.16
N SER A 570 2.56 -38.21 -10.87
CA SER A 570 1.32 -38.18 -11.64
C SER A 570 1.52 -37.74 -13.11
N LEU A 571 2.64 -37.07 -13.42
CA LEU A 571 2.94 -36.56 -14.76
C LEU A 571 3.59 -37.59 -15.68
N GLN A 572 4.01 -38.75 -15.17
CA GLN A 572 4.80 -39.74 -15.91
C GLN A 572 4.17 -40.21 -17.24
N ASN A 573 2.84 -40.16 -17.35
CA ASN A 573 2.09 -40.65 -18.51
C ASN A 573 1.41 -39.54 -19.34
N VAL A 574 1.71 -38.27 -19.05
CA VAL A 574 1.12 -37.12 -19.74
C VAL A 574 1.90 -36.82 -21.02
N LYS A 575 1.21 -36.57 -22.13
CA LYS A 575 1.86 -36.13 -23.38
C LYS A 575 2.50 -34.76 -23.17
N THR A 576 3.82 -34.65 -23.35
CA THR A 576 4.56 -33.42 -22.99
C THR A 576 5.49 -32.92 -24.08
N SER A 577 5.55 -31.60 -24.28
CA SER A 577 6.57 -30.93 -25.09
C SER A 577 7.28 -29.84 -24.30
N ILE A 578 8.59 -29.71 -24.51
CA ILE A 578 9.43 -28.71 -23.83
C ILE A 578 10.02 -27.79 -24.88
N VAL A 579 9.90 -26.48 -24.67
CA VAL A 579 10.51 -25.45 -25.51
C VAL A 579 11.48 -24.64 -24.66
N SER A 580 12.71 -24.52 -25.14
CA SER A 580 13.74 -23.74 -24.46
C SER A 580 14.44 -22.77 -25.41
N SER A 581 14.81 -21.60 -24.91
CA SER A 581 15.54 -20.55 -25.61
C SER A 581 17.00 -20.95 -25.78
N LYS A 582 17.50 -20.82 -27.00
CA LYS A 582 18.92 -21.01 -27.33
C LYS A 582 19.82 -20.02 -26.62
N GLU A 583 19.41 -18.75 -26.49
CA GLU A 583 20.20 -17.75 -25.76
C GLU A 583 20.32 -18.12 -24.28
N MET A 584 19.22 -18.53 -23.64
CA MET A 584 19.21 -18.87 -22.21
C MET A 584 20.04 -20.12 -21.92
N VAL A 585 19.90 -21.17 -22.73
CA VAL A 585 20.70 -22.40 -22.62
C VAL A 585 22.20 -22.12 -22.86
N LYS A 586 22.54 -21.15 -23.72
CA LYS A 586 23.93 -20.73 -23.92
C LYS A 586 24.48 -19.87 -22.78
N LYS A 587 23.64 -19.00 -22.20
CA LYS A 587 24.03 -18.09 -21.11
C LYS A 587 24.31 -18.84 -19.80
N SER A 588 23.55 -19.89 -19.49
CA SER A 588 23.69 -20.64 -18.25
C SER A 588 23.61 -22.15 -18.48
N ALA A 589 24.70 -22.86 -18.14
CA ALA A 589 24.74 -24.32 -18.18
C ALA A 589 23.72 -24.94 -17.21
N LEU A 590 23.58 -24.36 -16.02
CA LEU A 590 22.58 -24.79 -15.02
C LEU A 590 21.16 -24.68 -15.58
N TRP A 591 20.84 -23.59 -16.28
CA TRP A 591 19.54 -23.45 -16.93
C TRP A 591 19.32 -24.56 -17.98
N GLY A 592 20.34 -24.83 -18.81
CA GLY A 592 20.29 -25.91 -19.80
C GLY A 592 20.07 -27.30 -19.18
N ASP A 593 20.72 -27.59 -18.05
CA ASP A 593 20.56 -28.84 -17.32
C ASP A 593 19.15 -28.96 -16.71
N TRP A 594 18.63 -27.89 -16.12
CA TRP A 594 17.25 -27.85 -15.65
C TRP A 594 16.23 -28.06 -16.75
N GLN A 595 16.39 -27.39 -17.91
CA GLN A 595 15.50 -27.62 -19.06
C GLN A 595 15.57 -29.08 -19.53
N ARG A 596 16.75 -29.69 -19.51
CA ARG A 596 16.92 -31.12 -19.80
C ARG A 596 16.21 -32.00 -18.77
N ASP A 597 16.26 -31.66 -17.49
CA ASP A 597 15.58 -32.43 -16.44
C ASP A 597 14.06 -32.35 -16.56
N LEU A 598 13.52 -31.21 -16.99
CA LEU A 598 12.08 -31.09 -17.30
C LEU A 598 11.63 -32.09 -18.38
N THR A 599 12.51 -32.46 -19.32
CA THR A 599 12.17 -33.46 -20.36
C THR A 599 11.93 -34.86 -19.81
N LYS A 600 12.45 -35.15 -18.60
CA LYS A 600 12.36 -36.45 -17.94
C LYS A 600 11.12 -36.58 -17.04
N ILE A 601 10.32 -35.53 -16.90
CA ILE A 601 9.11 -35.53 -16.06
C ILE A 601 8.08 -36.56 -16.57
N SER A 602 7.99 -36.74 -17.89
CA SER A 602 7.08 -37.69 -18.52
C SER A 602 7.83 -38.71 -19.38
N HIS A 603 7.38 -39.96 -19.37
CA HIS A 603 7.82 -40.99 -20.31
C HIS A 603 7.24 -40.80 -21.71
N LYS A 604 6.21 -39.94 -21.85
CA LYS A 604 5.58 -39.58 -23.12
C LYS A 604 5.96 -38.18 -23.60
N THR A 605 7.16 -37.71 -23.23
CA THR A 605 7.73 -36.49 -23.81
C THR A 605 7.93 -36.67 -25.31
N GLN A 606 7.25 -35.87 -26.12
CA GLN A 606 7.28 -35.96 -27.58
C GLN A 606 8.50 -35.27 -28.18
N GLU A 607 8.76 -34.04 -27.73
CA GLU A 607 9.88 -33.25 -28.22
C GLU A 607 10.41 -32.30 -27.16
N TRP A 608 11.73 -32.10 -27.19
CA TRP A 608 12.40 -30.97 -26.56
C TRP A 608 13.02 -30.12 -27.67
N LYS A 609 12.46 -28.93 -27.89
CA LYS A 609 12.89 -28.04 -28.98
C LYS A 609 13.62 -26.84 -28.40
N ILE A 610 14.87 -26.68 -28.82
CA ILE A 610 15.63 -25.44 -28.60
C ILE A 610 15.29 -24.47 -29.73
N VAL A 611 14.73 -23.31 -29.39
CA VAL A 611 14.27 -22.27 -30.32
C VAL A 611 15.16 -21.04 -30.28
N GLU A 612 15.20 -20.29 -31.38
CA GLU A 612 15.94 -19.02 -31.42
C GLU A 612 15.28 -17.95 -30.53
N GLY A 613 16.07 -17.01 -30.00
CA GLY A 613 15.59 -15.92 -29.14
C GLY A 613 15.95 -16.10 -27.67
N GLY A 614 15.48 -15.18 -26.84
CA GLY A 614 15.75 -15.07 -25.40
C GLY A 614 14.61 -15.62 -24.53
N HIS A 615 14.63 -15.27 -23.24
CA HIS A 615 13.64 -15.75 -22.27
C HIS A 615 12.19 -15.42 -22.68
N GLU A 616 11.94 -14.17 -23.09
CA GLU A 616 10.64 -13.75 -23.64
C GLU A 616 10.48 -14.17 -25.10
N ILE A 617 10.42 -15.48 -25.35
CA ILE A 617 10.40 -16.08 -26.70
C ILE A 617 9.34 -15.50 -27.64
N TYR A 618 8.21 -15.03 -27.11
CA TYR A 618 7.11 -14.43 -27.86
C TYR A 618 7.48 -13.09 -28.52
N LYS A 619 8.57 -12.43 -28.09
CA LYS A 619 9.09 -11.21 -28.72
C LYS A 619 9.98 -11.48 -29.94
N TYR A 620 10.45 -12.71 -30.12
CA TYR A 620 11.40 -13.08 -31.18
C TYR A 620 10.66 -13.76 -32.33
N GLY A 621 10.67 -13.16 -33.52
CA GLY A 621 9.87 -13.64 -34.66
C GLY A 621 10.06 -15.12 -34.98
N LEU A 622 11.30 -15.59 -35.11
CA LEU A 622 11.61 -16.98 -35.42
C LEU A 622 11.35 -17.92 -34.24
N GLY A 623 11.72 -17.52 -33.02
CA GLY A 623 11.45 -18.30 -31.81
C GLY A 623 9.97 -18.53 -31.55
N LYS A 624 9.18 -17.47 -31.76
CA LYS A 624 7.72 -17.49 -31.73
C LYS A 624 7.15 -18.51 -32.72
N GLN A 625 7.56 -18.46 -33.99
CA GLN A 625 7.10 -19.38 -35.02
C GLN A 625 7.46 -20.84 -34.68
N GLN A 626 8.71 -21.09 -34.26
CA GLN A 626 9.14 -22.44 -33.86
C GLN A 626 8.35 -22.96 -32.65
N THR A 627 8.00 -22.08 -31.70
CA THR A 627 7.16 -22.43 -30.54
C THR A 627 5.73 -22.74 -30.97
N GLN A 628 5.17 -21.95 -31.89
CA GLN A 628 3.86 -22.20 -32.49
C GLN A 628 3.79 -23.57 -33.15
N GLU A 629 4.80 -23.94 -33.94
CA GLU A 629 4.87 -25.27 -34.56
C GLU A 629 4.90 -26.41 -33.54
N VAL A 630 5.62 -26.26 -32.43
CA VAL A 630 5.66 -27.25 -31.34
C VAL A 630 4.26 -27.41 -30.73
N LEU A 631 3.55 -26.31 -30.47
CA LEU A 631 2.18 -26.36 -29.96
C LEU A 631 1.27 -27.09 -30.96
N LEU A 632 1.32 -26.75 -32.25
CA LEU A 632 0.51 -27.38 -33.29
C LEU A 632 0.79 -28.88 -33.45
N ARG A 633 2.05 -29.33 -33.30
CA ARG A 633 2.39 -30.77 -33.25
C ARG A 633 1.82 -31.44 -32.00
N LEU A 634 1.93 -30.78 -30.85
CA LEU A 634 1.43 -31.32 -29.58
C LEU A 634 -0.08 -31.55 -29.62
N ILE A 635 -0.86 -30.64 -30.23
CA ILE A 635 -2.32 -30.82 -30.38
C ILE A 635 -2.73 -31.64 -31.61
N GLY A 636 -1.79 -31.98 -32.49
CA GLY A 636 -2.04 -32.83 -33.68
C GLY A 636 -2.61 -32.08 -34.89
N GLU A 637 -2.47 -30.76 -34.96
CA GLU A 637 -2.97 -29.94 -36.08
C GLU A 637 -1.93 -29.69 -37.17
N LEU A 638 -0.62 -29.77 -36.88
CA LEU A 638 0.41 -29.43 -37.86
C LEU A 638 0.32 -30.28 -39.15
N GLY A 639 -0.04 -31.56 -39.04
CA GLY A 639 -0.17 -32.46 -40.19
C GLY A 639 -1.39 -32.20 -41.08
N LYS A 640 -2.44 -31.54 -40.55
CA LYS A 640 -3.63 -31.17 -41.33
C LYS A 640 -3.41 -29.90 -42.15
N LEU A 641 -2.49 -29.03 -41.72
CA LEU A 641 -2.19 -27.76 -42.39
C LEU A 641 -1.39 -27.92 -43.70
N THR A 642 -0.91 -29.12 -44.00
CA THR A 642 -0.18 -29.45 -45.23
C THR A 642 -1.04 -30.17 -46.27
N GLU A 643 -2.29 -30.49 -45.95
CA GLU A 643 -3.23 -31.19 -46.86
C GLU A 643 -4.25 -30.25 -47.54
N ASP A 644 -4.32 -28.99 -47.12
CA ASP A 644 -5.05 -27.89 -47.76
C ASP A 644 -4.07 -26.92 -48.45
#